data_AF-A0A2G7FRR9-F1
#
_entry.id   AF-A0A2G7FRR9-F1
#
_cell.length_a   1.000
_cell.length_b   1.000
_cell.length_c   1.000
_cell.angle_alpha   90.00
_cell.angle_beta   90.00
_cell.angle_gamma   90.00
#
_symmetry.space_group_name_H-M   'P 1'
#
loop_
_entity.id
_entity.type
_entity.pdbx_description
1 polymer ?
#
loop_
_entity_poly.entity_id
_entity_poly.type
_entity_poly.pdbx_seq_one_letter_code
_entity_poly.pdbx_strand_id
1 'polypeptide(L)'
;MNAALGAEANTTETDTATVAELSQPPEPPTQRTSSELDIHLDSASPIAPCQWSPLLPSHSNIIEQNLDVDVSLNNNLGHDAGSCEQQFESAALSIPRFETFQSSFNGTNTQGNTVGFNILANDVSMPNVSIRGVPGVWSYNYQMGPSAYRTAMSSISSVGDVFHISNSAFSDHINILHRCIKSKWRLLDCSASQSANLPKIHLSVSLMLSLFNSLYRPLAMSWYTPTKFYYHITSLTMWQLNPTRELYMQLPMRYRPSALQLSESYPPIIDWCPFPSIRDRLIMLHAANSNIDQIICDIATAYVIETDISTIIQLDRPTLGYIRVWDLIQAMDECTDNLSSDPQESLANNNLAAQQAEISSMEQETDSHDATLPAPSMEALFQTEKYARLAFKELRMDDGVARFKLDPLLFEKYPELNIRGSRDLRNTFIVYLEAAASKVLPTSVREFYNSGATGQVTVRDNSSAFQKYRLLPRVLRDVSRVNTKIPLWGRNIAFPLCVSPAGIQAMAHPDGELATSRACAKMNVNMGVSSFSNHSVEDVVAAGMAIGPVHHVMQLYSMKDRKTEEGIIRRAEAAGCKAIFLTADSPVLGVRYNEWRNGFQPSPGLGYPMLNRSPEDIAQQSHDDGFNSFNSDSHSWAKEISWLRSVTKMEIWIKGVLTPEDVELAIEYKCDGVIISNHGGRQLDETPATIDVLPACAQAARGRIRIHVDGGIRSGADIFKALALGAECCWVGRPALWGLAYNGEQGVELMLRILYEEFKRCMQLVGCWTSRVETVLEYFNIPYSAQIIHLSEVKKISHTGLVPLLECRSLGQNIRLNDSLAICEFLAESNPELNLWPRDRQLRALARSAAAEMHSGFSTLRNNYGTNFIARYTGNVPVSEQAKKEVERLLVIWDNARRTTTARLAELNEKDEGFLFGSFSIADAFFWPVLWRFRTYNLPLDTASPDALAWMETMWNNPTMQRLAHHYYRQAERPETRIAHYDDIFHDREDIQYGTFSEDWTFSVAEKRFN
;
A
#
# COMPACT_ATOMS: atom_id res chain seq x y z
N MET A 1 21.69 -38.02 41.27
CA MET A 1 21.60 -36.72 41.94
C MET A 1 20.16 -36.24 41.76
N ASN A 2 19.31 -36.42 42.76
CA ASN A 2 19.11 -35.51 43.92
C ASN A 2 18.40 -34.23 43.48
N ALA A 3 17.26 -33.81 44.05
CA ALA A 3 16.34 -34.42 45.02
C ALA A 3 14.93 -33.77 44.82
N ALA A 4 13.80 -34.45 45.07
CA ALA A 4 12.97 -34.35 46.30
C ALA A 4 12.51 -32.91 46.66
N LEU A 5 11.29 -32.62 47.11
CA LEU A 5 10.22 -33.35 47.83
C LEU A 5 8.84 -32.90 47.25
N GLY A 6 7.72 -33.64 47.29
CA GLY A 6 6.97 -34.14 48.48
C GLY A 6 5.87 -33.11 48.87
N ALA A 7 4.62 -33.47 49.20
CA ALA A 7 4.01 -34.78 49.41
C ALA A 7 2.46 -34.72 49.32
N GLU A 8 1.82 -35.89 49.10
CA GLU A 8 0.64 -36.45 49.82
C GLU A 8 -0.69 -35.67 49.95
N ALA A 9 -1.90 -36.26 49.98
CA ALA A 9 -2.45 -37.61 49.73
C ALA A 9 -4.01 -37.47 49.62
N ASN A 10 -4.91 -38.47 49.47
CA ASN A 10 -4.86 -39.93 49.63
C ASN A 10 -6.12 -40.63 49.04
N THR A 11 -6.04 -41.94 48.72
CA THR A 11 -7.12 -42.99 48.76
C THR A 11 -8.44 -42.83 47.97
N THR A 12 -9.11 -43.85 47.39
CA THR A 12 -8.99 -45.34 47.33
C THR A 12 -9.87 -45.85 46.14
N GLU A 13 -9.52 -46.89 45.36
CA GLU A 13 -9.98 -48.33 45.47
C GLU A 13 -11.52 -48.52 45.51
N THR A 14 -12.24 -49.54 44.97
CA THR A 14 -11.99 -50.84 44.27
C THR A 14 -13.40 -51.40 43.84
N ASP A 15 -13.65 -52.37 42.94
CA ASP A 15 -12.92 -53.06 41.85
C ASP A 15 -13.93 -53.90 40.99
N THR A 16 -13.49 -54.54 39.89
CA THR A 16 -13.98 -55.82 39.27
C THR A 16 -15.47 -56.07 38.92
N ALA A 17 -15.85 -56.87 37.90
CA ALA A 17 -15.19 -57.45 36.71
C ALA A 17 -16.19 -58.29 35.86
N THR A 18 -15.81 -58.62 34.60
CA THR A 18 -16.13 -59.88 33.84
C THR A 18 -17.61 -60.16 33.44
N VAL A 19 -17.99 -60.87 32.36
CA VAL A 19 -17.38 -61.58 31.18
C VAL A 19 -18.56 -61.79 30.16
N ALA A 20 -18.47 -61.91 28.83
CA ALA A 20 -17.67 -62.71 27.87
C ALA A 20 -17.67 -62.00 26.47
N GLU A 21 -17.06 -62.45 25.35
CA GLU A 21 -16.90 -63.81 24.80
C GLU A 21 -15.84 -63.85 23.64
N LEU A 22 -15.26 -65.03 23.36
CA LEU A 22 -14.51 -65.47 22.14
C LEU A 22 -13.16 -64.78 21.76
N SER A 23 -12.09 -65.46 21.32
CA SER A 23 -11.82 -66.93 21.18
C SER A 23 -10.31 -67.29 21.01
N GLN A 24 -9.86 -68.24 21.85
CA GLN A 24 -8.75 -69.23 21.84
C GLN A 24 -7.43 -69.18 20.98
N PRO A 25 -6.27 -69.60 21.57
CA PRO A 25 -5.02 -70.12 20.93
C PRO A 25 -5.06 -71.70 20.80
N PRO A 26 -3.99 -72.57 20.78
CA PRO A 26 -2.51 -72.41 20.90
C PRO A 26 -1.52 -73.38 20.15
N GLU A 27 -0.22 -73.05 20.21
CA GLU A 27 1.00 -73.94 20.29
C GLU A 27 1.43 -74.90 19.10
N PRO A 28 2.57 -75.69 19.16
CA PRO A 28 3.65 -75.64 18.13
C PRO A 28 3.88 -77.01 17.37
N PRO A 29 4.80 -77.23 16.37
CA PRO A 29 6.29 -77.17 16.53
C PRO A 29 7.19 -76.99 15.25
N THR A 30 8.51 -77.21 15.41
CA THR A 30 9.53 -77.75 14.45
C THR A 30 10.15 -76.95 13.27
N GLN A 31 11.51 -76.98 13.25
CA GLN A 31 12.44 -77.20 12.11
C GLN A 31 12.49 -76.20 10.92
N ARG A 32 13.60 -75.99 10.18
CA ARG A 32 15.08 -76.09 10.30
C ARG A 32 15.61 -75.89 8.84
N THR A 33 16.68 -75.10 8.66
CA THR A 33 17.68 -75.16 7.54
C THR A 33 17.19 -74.97 6.09
N SER A 34 17.93 -74.33 5.15
CA SER A 34 19.27 -73.68 5.07
C SER A 34 19.26 -72.80 3.79
N SER A 35 20.14 -71.82 3.48
CA SER A 35 21.51 -71.40 3.87
C SER A 35 21.68 -69.92 3.43
N GLU A 36 22.56 -69.03 3.94
CA GLU A 36 23.71 -69.14 4.87
C GLU A 36 24.07 -67.75 5.47
N LEU A 37 24.64 -67.72 6.69
CA LEU A 37 25.59 -66.75 7.31
C LEU A 37 25.36 -65.21 7.15
N ASP A 38 25.02 -64.40 8.17
CA ASP A 38 25.74 -64.10 9.45
C ASP A 38 27.20 -63.58 9.19
N ILE A 39 27.72 -62.42 9.64
CA ILE A 39 27.60 -61.68 10.93
C ILE A 39 27.95 -60.15 10.81
N HIS A 40 27.26 -59.29 11.59
CA HIS A 40 27.54 -57.91 12.12
C HIS A 40 27.78 -56.61 11.28
N LEU A 41 27.00 -55.57 11.66
CA LEU A 41 27.32 -54.13 11.98
C LEU A 41 28.09 -53.28 10.93
N ASP A 42 27.73 -52.04 10.55
CA ASP A 42 26.97 -50.99 11.26
C ASP A 42 26.60 -49.77 10.35
N SER A 43 25.68 -48.91 10.82
CA SER A 43 25.47 -47.48 10.49
C SER A 43 24.96 -46.96 9.10
N ALA A 44 23.81 -46.25 9.18
CA ALA A 44 23.44 -44.96 8.54
C ALA A 44 23.10 -44.81 7.02
N SER A 45 21.78 -44.80 6.74
CA SER A 45 20.99 -43.89 5.86
C SER A 45 21.32 -43.66 4.36
N PRO A 46 20.30 -43.87 3.50
CA PRO A 46 20.14 -43.16 2.21
C PRO A 46 18.81 -42.40 2.06
N ILE A 47 18.84 -41.34 1.24
CA ILE A 47 17.66 -40.60 0.73
C ILE A 47 17.22 -41.25 -0.60
N ALA A 48 15.91 -41.30 -0.88
CA ALA A 48 15.36 -41.78 -2.17
C ALA A 48 14.33 -40.79 -2.78
N PRO A 49 14.32 -40.58 -4.11
CA PRO A 49 13.43 -39.63 -4.80
C PRO A 49 12.23 -40.31 -5.50
N CYS A 50 11.20 -39.53 -5.86
CA CYS A 50 10.05 -40.00 -6.66
C CYS A 50 9.99 -39.36 -8.06
N GLN A 51 9.62 -40.17 -9.05
CA GLN A 51 9.60 -39.86 -10.49
C GLN A 51 8.23 -39.35 -10.97
N TRP A 52 8.20 -38.64 -12.11
CA TRP A 52 7.02 -38.51 -12.98
C TRP A 52 7.43 -38.54 -14.45
N SER A 53 6.65 -39.27 -15.28
CA SER A 53 6.84 -39.39 -16.74
C SER A 53 5.72 -38.67 -17.51
N PRO A 54 5.98 -38.12 -18.71
CA PRO A 54 4.99 -37.36 -19.49
C PRO A 54 4.31 -38.19 -20.58
N LEU A 55 3.10 -37.79 -20.98
CA LEU A 55 2.46 -38.19 -22.24
C LEU A 55 1.95 -36.96 -22.99
N LEU A 56 2.54 -36.71 -24.17
CA LEU A 56 2.03 -35.86 -25.25
C LEU A 56 1.26 -36.76 -26.24
N PRO A 57 0.24 -36.27 -26.96
CA PRO A 57 0.44 -35.60 -28.27
C PRO A 57 -0.62 -34.50 -28.58
N SER A 58 -0.72 -33.80 -29.72
CA SER A 58 0.24 -33.25 -30.73
C SER A 58 -0.59 -32.52 -31.81
N HIS A 59 -0.11 -31.41 -32.41
CA HIS A 59 -0.62 -30.81 -33.68
C HIS A 59 -2.11 -30.30 -33.65
N SER A 60 -2.63 -29.40 -34.49
CA SER A 60 -2.11 -28.52 -35.57
C SER A 60 -3.16 -27.45 -35.98
N ASN A 61 -2.73 -26.18 -36.09
CA ASN A 61 -2.93 -25.25 -37.24
C ASN A 61 -4.33 -24.89 -37.86
N ILE A 62 -4.51 -23.57 -38.09
CA ILE A 62 -5.17 -22.87 -39.24
C ILE A 62 -6.64 -22.32 -39.11
N ILE A 63 -6.82 -21.12 -39.72
CA ILE A 63 -8.00 -20.31 -40.16
C ILE A 63 -8.54 -19.19 -39.23
N GLU A 64 -8.59 -18.00 -39.84
CA GLU A 64 -9.20 -16.72 -39.42
C GLU A 64 -10.75 -16.76 -39.42
N GLN A 65 -11.41 -15.79 -38.79
CA GLN A 65 -12.27 -14.83 -39.53
C GLN A 65 -12.90 -13.77 -38.59
N ASN A 66 -13.06 -12.56 -39.14
CA ASN A 66 -13.78 -11.45 -38.51
C ASN A 66 -15.28 -11.74 -38.41
N LEU A 67 -15.98 -11.05 -37.50
CA LEU A 67 -17.30 -10.46 -37.78
C LEU A 67 -17.67 -9.43 -36.72
N ASP A 68 -17.75 -8.16 -37.13
CA ASP A 68 -18.46 -7.11 -36.41
C ASP A 68 -19.97 -7.42 -36.40
N VAL A 69 -20.64 -7.18 -35.28
CA VAL A 69 -22.10 -6.95 -35.25
C VAL A 69 -22.41 -5.83 -34.27
N ASP A 70 -22.81 -4.68 -34.82
CA ASP A 70 -23.37 -3.55 -34.09
C ASP A 70 -24.89 -3.74 -33.93
N VAL A 71 -25.42 -3.57 -32.72
CA VAL A 71 -26.87 -3.43 -32.47
C VAL A 71 -27.10 -2.47 -31.31
N SER A 72 -27.62 -1.29 -31.66
CA SER A 72 -28.31 -0.40 -30.72
C SER A 72 -29.81 -0.66 -30.75
N LEU A 73 -30.51 -0.53 -29.61
CA LEU A 73 -31.89 0.02 -29.54
C LEU A 73 -32.43 0.18 -28.11
N ASN A 74 -32.81 1.42 -27.82
CA ASN A 74 -33.72 1.98 -26.80
C ASN A 74 -34.73 1.06 -26.08
N ASN A 75 -35.08 1.42 -24.82
CA ASN A 75 -36.39 2.07 -24.59
C ASN A 75 -36.53 2.85 -23.25
N ASN A 76 -37.40 3.86 -23.28
CA ASN A 76 -37.69 4.84 -22.23
C ASN A 76 -38.80 4.41 -21.24
N LEU A 77 -38.83 5.01 -20.05
CA LEU A 77 -40.06 5.38 -19.32
C LEU A 77 -39.87 6.69 -18.52
N GLY A 78 -40.74 7.69 -18.72
CA GLY A 78 -41.00 8.82 -17.80
C GLY A 78 -42.19 8.51 -16.86
N HIS A 79 -42.88 9.44 -16.19
CA HIS A 79 -42.82 10.91 -16.05
C HIS A 79 -43.68 11.35 -14.82
N ASP A 80 -43.36 12.52 -14.24
CA ASP A 80 -44.27 13.56 -13.64
C ASP A 80 -45.10 13.48 -12.33
N ALA A 81 -45.34 14.73 -11.84
CA ALA A 81 -46.31 15.30 -10.86
C ALA A 81 -45.94 15.31 -9.35
N GLY A 82 -46.14 16.40 -8.59
CA GLY A 82 -46.55 17.77 -8.96
C GLY A 82 -46.71 18.76 -7.75
N SER A 83 -46.47 20.05 -8.02
CA SER A 83 -46.95 21.31 -7.36
C SER A 83 -47.42 21.39 -5.89
N CYS A 84 -46.96 22.43 -5.15
CA CYS A 84 -47.84 23.46 -4.55
C CYS A 84 -47.05 24.70 -4.06
N GLU A 85 -47.49 25.91 -4.42
CA GLU A 85 -47.09 27.19 -3.80
C GLU A 85 -48.24 27.75 -2.95
N GLN A 86 -47.95 28.47 -1.86
CA GLN A 86 -48.81 29.61 -1.44
C GLN A 86 -48.14 30.61 -0.46
N GLN A 87 -48.50 31.87 -0.69
CA GLN A 87 -48.06 33.16 -0.14
C GLN A 87 -48.16 33.34 1.39
N PHE A 88 -47.41 34.31 1.95
CA PHE A 88 -47.97 35.55 2.53
C PHE A 88 -46.88 36.61 2.85
N GLU A 89 -47.29 37.89 2.84
CA GLU A 89 -46.39 39.07 2.81
C GLU A 89 -46.23 39.83 4.15
N SER A 90 -45.10 40.54 4.25
CA SER A 90 -44.91 41.87 4.88
C SER A 90 -45.22 42.15 6.36
N ALA A 91 -44.22 42.72 7.05
CA ALA A 91 -44.38 43.91 7.91
C ALA A 91 -43.03 44.64 8.03
N ALA A 92 -42.99 45.94 7.74
CA ALA A 92 -41.81 46.81 7.88
C ALA A 92 -41.95 47.74 9.08
N LEU A 93 -40.86 48.34 9.60
CA LEU A 93 -40.90 49.58 10.42
C LEU A 93 -39.52 50.28 10.55
N SER A 94 -39.39 51.36 9.77
CA SER A 94 -38.70 52.66 10.01
C SER A 94 -37.47 52.86 10.94
N ILE A 95 -36.49 53.53 10.33
CA ILE A 95 -35.34 54.35 10.79
C ILE A 95 -35.65 55.38 11.93
N PRO A 96 -34.63 55.98 12.59
CA PRO A 96 -34.15 57.32 12.18
C PRO A 96 -32.61 57.59 12.21
N ARG A 97 -32.20 58.71 11.58
CA ARG A 97 -30.83 59.26 11.40
C ARG A 97 -30.35 60.16 12.58
N PHE A 98 -29.18 60.79 12.37
CA PHE A 98 -28.53 61.98 13.01
C PHE A 98 -27.34 61.62 13.93
N GLU A 99 -26.19 62.32 13.98
CA GLU A 99 -25.49 63.35 13.17
C GLU A 99 -24.07 63.53 13.78
N THR A 100 -23.21 64.36 13.18
CA THR A 100 -21.81 64.61 13.61
C THR A 100 -21.65 65.53 14.83
N PHE A 101 -20.60 65.34 15.66
CA PHE A 101 -20.02 66.40 16.50
C PHE A 101 -18.49 66.31 16.70
N GLN A 102 -17.89 67.41 17.17
CA GLN A 102 -16.49 67.81 16.93
C GLN A 102 -15.48 67.52 18.07
N SER A 103 -14.18 67.54 17.69
CA SER A 103 -12.91 67.85 18.44
C SER A 103 -12.94 68.14 19.96
N SER A 104 -11.90 67.82 20.74
CA SER A 104 -10.64 68.63 20.75
C SER A 104 -9.63 68.30 21.89
N PHE A 105 -8.42 68.88 21.76
CA PHE A 105 -7.42 69.29 22.78
C PHE A 105 -6.25 68.40 23.25
N ASN A 106 -5.21 69.11 23.72
CA ASN A 106 -3.78 68.78 23.79
C ASN A 106 -3.24 68.55 25.22
N GLY A 107 -2.04 67.93 25.30
CA GLY A 107 -1.04 68.18 26.35
C GLY A 107 -0.68 66.98 27.25
N THR A 108 0.52 66.83 27.79
CA THR A 108 1.83 67.51 27.59
C THR A 108 2.96 66.58 28.07
N ASN A 109 4.15 66.65 27.47
CA ASN A 109 5.36 65.96 27.96
C ASN A 109 6.07 66.75 29.07
N THR A 110 6.73 66.08 30.01
CA THR A 110 7.95 66.59 30.71
C THR A 110 8.76 65.44 31.33
N GLN A 111 10.07 65.68 31.52
CA GLN A 111 11.12 64.74 31.97
C GLN A 111 11.49 63.65 30.92
N GLY A 112 12.64 63.68 30.25
CA GLY A 112 13.76 64.61 30.31
C GLY A 112 15.04 63.97 30.83
N ASN A 113 15.68 63.14 30.01
CA ASN A 113 17.13 63.01 30.02
C ASN A 113 17.64 62.57 28.64
N THR A 114 18.73 63.19 28.20
CA THR A 114 19.24 63.11 26.83
C THR A 114 20.58 62.38 26.81
N VAL A 115 20.67 61.23 26.14
CA VAL A 115 21.93 60.73 25.56
C VAL A 115 21.60 60.25 24.16
N GLY A 116 22.14 60.94 23.15
CA GLY A 116 21.96 60.57 21.76
C GLY A 116 23.14 59.78 21.23
N PHE A 117 22.89 58.97 20.20
CA PHE A 117 23.86 58.71 19.16
C PHE A 117 23.17 58.91 17.81
N ASN A 118 23.60 59.92 17.07
CA ASN A 118 23.37 60.00 15.63
C ASN A 118 24.22 58.92 14.95
N ILE A 119 23.69 58.30 13.90
CA ILE A 119 24.34 58.28 12.58
C ILE A 119 23.23 58.22 11.53
N LEU A 120 23.39 59.04 10.50
CA LEU A 120 22.48 59.16 9.37
C LEU A 120 22.68 58.02 8.37
N ALA A 121 21.69 57.87 7.50
CA ALA A 121 21.69 57.22 6.19
C ALA A 121 22.99 56.55 5.71
N ASN A 122 22.85 55.29 5.29
CA ASN A 122 23.52 54.82 4.07
C ASN A 122 22.46 54.25 3.14
N ASP A 123 22.42 54.78 1.92
CA ASP A 123 21.74 54.15 0.79
C ASP A 123 22.31 52.75 0.56
N VAL A 124 21.42 51.77 0.35
CA VAL A 124 21.72 50.64 -0.53
C VAL A 124 20.71 50.70 -1.66
N SER A 125 21.09 51.42 -2.71
CA SER A 125 20.46 51.31 -4.02
C SER A 125 20.74 49.91 -4.57
N MET A 126 19.77 49.00 -4.42
CA MET A 126 19.71 47.84 -5.31
C MET A 126 19.51 48.35 -6.75
N PRO A 127 20.20 47.76 -7.74
CA PRO A 127 20.12 48.25 -9.12
C PRO A 127 18.71 48.11 -9.68
N ASN A 128 18.35 48.98 -10.61
CA ASN A 128 17.16 48.87 -11.45
C ASN A 128 17.21 47.56 -12.27
N VAL A 129 16.75 46.45 -11.68
CA VAL A 129 16.20 45.34 -12.45
C VAL A 129 14.75 45.71 -12.71
N SER A 130 14.46 46.15 -13.93
CA SER A 130 13.09 46.31 -14.41
C SER A 130 12.46 44.93 -14.60
N ILE A 131 12.08 44.29 -13.49
CA ILE A 131 11.13 43.19 -13.53
C ILE A 131 9.77 43.83 -13.80
N ARG A 132 9.24 43.62 -15.01
CA ARG A 132 7.82 43.90 -15.31
C ARG A 132 6.93 42.95 -14.50
N GLY A 133 6.74 43.25 -13.22
CA GLY A 133 5.66 42.72 -12.41
C GLY A 133 4.47 43.67 -12.49
N VAL A 134 3.47 43.32 -13.30
CA VAL A 134 2.20 44.05 -13.38
C VAL A 134 1.30 43.66 -12.18
N PRO A 135 0.45 44.56 -11.65
CA PRO A 135 0.00 44.48 -10.25
C PRO A 135 -1.34 43.79 -9.99
N GLY A 136 -1.54 43.35 -8.74
CA GLY A 136 -2.86 43.13 -8.13
C GLY A 136 -3.43 41.70 -8.25
N VAL A 137 -4.03 41.08 -7.22
CA VAL A 137 -4.06 41.40 -5.77
C VAL A 137 -4.05 40.09 -5.00
N TRP A 138 -2.97 39.87 -4.23
CA TRP A 138 -2.94 39.02 -3.02
C TRP A 138 -1.74 39.42 -2.14
N SER A 139 -0.66 39.90 -2.75
CA SER A 139 0.47 40.52 -2.08
C SER A 139 0.20 41.99 -1.71
N TYR A 140 0.62 42.35 -0.49
CA TYR A 140 0.71 43.70 0.08
C TYR A 140 -0.59 44.31 0.65
N ASN A 141 -0.54 44.55 1.97
CA ASN A 141 -1.50 45.25 2.82
C ASN A 141 -2.90 44.62 2.95
N TYR A 142 -3.09 43.93 4.09
CA TYR A 142 -4.42 43.68 4.65
C TYR A 142 -5.15 45.03 4.84
N GLN A 143 -6.14 45.33 4.00
CA GLN A 143 -6.73 46.69 3.87
C GLN A 143 -7.37 47.25 5.16
N MET A 144 -7.57 46.43 6.18
CA MET A 144 -7.98 46.84 7.52
C MET A 144 -6.86 46.54 8.51
N GLY A 145 -5.85 47.42 8.58
CA GLY A 145 -4.80 47.34 9.59
C GLY A 145 -5.39 47.20 11.01
N PRO A 146 -4.65 46.69 12.01
CA PRO A 146 -5.23 46.20 13.27
C PRO A 146 -6.10 47.20 14.05
N SER A 147 -6.03 48.50 13.75
CA SER A 147 -6.93 49.54 14.23
C SER A 147 -8.38 49.38 13.75
N ALA A 148 -8.63 49.26 12.45
CA ALA A 148 -9.99 49.25 11.89
C ALA A 148 -10.76 47.96 12.24
N TYR A 149 -10.03 46.84 12.33
CA TYR A 149 -10.53 45.59 12.90
C TYR A 149 -10.88 45.73 14.40
N ARG A 150 -10.04 46.41 15.19
CA ARG A 150 -10.34 46.73 16.60
C ARG A 150 -11.56 47.63 16.75
N THR A 151 -11.78 48.58 15.84
CA THR A 151 -13.01 49.39 15.82
C THR A 151 -14.24 48.51 15.61
N ALA A 152 -14.25 47.64 14.59
CA ALA A 152 -15.35 46.71 14.35
C ALA A 152 -15.58 45.77 15.55
N MET A 153 -14.51 45.25 16.17
CA MET A 153 -14.59 44.43 17.38
C MET A 153 -15.13 45.19 18.59
N SER A 154 -14.77 46.46 18.77
CA SER A 154 -15.29 47.30 19.87
C SER A 154 -16.80 47.54 19.77
N SER A 155 -17.37 47.48 18.56
CA SER A 155 -18.82 47.52 18.33
C SER A 155 -19.53 46.21 18.67
N ILE A 156 -18.79 45.11 18.88
CA ILE A 156 -19.31 43.75 19.19
C ILE A 156 -19.13 43.44 20.71
N SER A 157 -18.88 44.47 21.53
CA SER A 157 -18.57 44.38 22.98
C SER A 157 -19.74 43.96 23.90
N SER A 158 -20.50 42.93 23.53
CA SER A 158 -21.46 42.23 24.38
C SER A 158 -21.14 40.74 24.56
N VAL A 159 -20.09 40.22 23.91
CA VAL A 159 -19.61 38.83 24.05
C VAL A 159 -18.35 38.81 24.91
N GLY A 160 -18.53 38.61 26.22
CA GLY A 160 -17.54 38.91 27.28
C GLY A 160 -16.30 38.01 27.40
N ASP A 161 -15.75 37.49 26.31
CA ASP A 161 -14.50 36.70 26.30
C ASP A 161 -13.33 37.48 25.68
N VAL A 162 -12.15 37.39 26.30
CA VAL A 162 -10.91 38.00 25.79
C VAL A 162 -10.55 37.40 24.43
N PHE A 163 -10.50 38.23 23.38
CA PHE A 163 -10.09 37.81 22.05
C PHE A 163 -8.57 37.95 21.89
N HIS A 164 -7.87 36.82 21.83
CA HIS A 164 -6.44 36.78 21.53
C HIS A 164 -6.21 36.84 20.02
N ILE A 165 -5.43 37.83 19.56
CA ILE A 165 -5.00 37.98 18.17
C ILE A 165 -3.90 36.94 17.89
N SER A 166 -4.00 36.20 16.78
CA SER A 166 -3.02 35.18 16.39
C SER A 166 -1.96 35.74 15.41
N ASN A 167 -1.06 34.86 14.94
CA ASN A 167 -0.13 35.16 13.85
C ASN A 167 -0.77 35.14 12.45
N SER A 168 -2.09 34.98 12.35
CA SER A 168 -2.85 34.92 11.09
C SER A 168 -4.10 35.78 11.20
N ALA A 169 -4.11 36.92 10.50
CA ALA A 169 -5.26 37.81 10.46
C ALA A 169 -6.47 37.12 9.81
N PHE A 170 -6.25 36.30 8.78
CA PHE A 170 -7.32 35.49 8.19
C PHE A 170 -7.92 34.50 9.20
N SER A 171 -7.09 33.82 9.99
CA SER A 171 -7.56 32.89 11.02
C SER A 171 -8.39 33.57 12.10
N ASP A 172 -8.01 34.77 12.53
CA ASP A 172 -8.77 35.56 13.50
C ASP A 172 -10.16 35.93 12.94
N HIS A 173 -10.26 36.24 11.66
CA HIS A 173 -11.55 36.50 10.99
C HIS A 173 -12.38 35.22 10.82
N ILE A 174 -11.78 34.08 10.45
CA ILE A 174 -12.46 32.77 10.43
C ILE A 174 -13.03 32.44 11.82
N ASN A 175 -12.25 32.70 12.88
CA ASN A 175 -12.69 32.47 14.26
C ASN A 175 -13.85 33.40 14.67
N ILE A 176 -13.86 34.68 14.26
CA ILE A 176 -15.02 35.56 14.46
C ILE A 176 -16.24 35.06 13.69
N LEU A 177 -16.08 34.74 12.41
CA LEU A 177 -17.16 34.19 11.59
C LEU A 177 -17.76 32.98 12.30
N HIS A 178 -16.94 32.01 12.71
CA HIS A 178 -17.38 30.84 13.48
C HIS A 178 -18.14 31.19 14.77
N ARG A 179 -17.72 32.22 15.53
CA ARG A 179 -18.45 32.71 16.71
C ARG A 179 -19.82 33.31 16.33
N CYS A 180 -19.88 34.13 15.29
CA CYS A 180 -21.12 34.72 14.78
C CYS A 180 -22.09 33.64 14.29
N ILE A 181 -21.59 32.63 13.54
CA ILE A 181 -22.42 31.50 13.09
C ILE A 181 -22.93 30.72 14.31
N LYS A 182 -22.05 30.32 15.26
CA LYS A 182 -22.46 29.58 16.46
C LYS A 182 -23.47 30.33 17.33
N SER A 183 -23.36 31.65 17.44
CA SER A 183 -24.35 32.48 18.14
C SER A 183 -25.73 32.42 17.46
N LYS A 184 -25.77 32.64 16.14
CA LYS A 184 -27.00 32.47 15.32
C LYS A 184 -27.52 31.04 15.38
N TRP A 185 -26.65 30.05 15.53
CA TRP A 185 -27.02 28.64 15.56
C TRP A 185 -27.70 28.23 16.87
N ARG A 186 -27.20 28.70 18.02
CA ARG A 186 -27.85 28.49 19.32
C ARG A 186 -29.28 29.06 19.37
N LEU A 187 -29.55 30.12 18.60
CA LEU A 187 -30.90 30.68 18.43
C LEU A 187 -31.82 29.83 17.54
N LEU A 188 -31.26 28.95 16.71
CA LEU A 188 -31.98 28.02 15.83
C LEU A 188 -32.21 26.62 16.45
N ASP A 189 -31.51 26.30 17.55
CA ASP A 189 -31.58 25.01 18.25
C ASP A 189 -32.84 24.84 19.13
N CYS A 190 -33.66 25.89 19.24
CA CYS A 190 -34.96 25.80 19.92
C CYS A 190 -36.01 25.14 19.00
N SER A 191 -36.29 23.86 19.24
CA SER A 191 -37.51 23.09 18.86
C SER A 191 -37.61 22.31 17.53
N ALA A 192 -36.56 22.13 16.73
CA ALA A 192 -36.64 21.33 15.49
C ALA A 192 -35.52 20.29 15.33
N SER A 193 -35.79 19.20 14.59
CA SER A 193 -34.82 18.15 14.30
C SER A 193 -33.64 18.67 13.46
N GLN A 194 -32.42 18.27 13.82
CA GLN A 194 -31.17 18.82 13.26
C GLN A 194 -31.08 18.74 11.72
N SER A 195 -31.72 17.74 11.09
CA SER A 195 -31.76 17.59 9.63
C SER A 195 -32.55 18.67 8.91
N ALA A 196 -33.67 19.15 9.48
CA ALA A 196 -34.56 20.12 8.82
C ALA A 196 -33.95 21.53 8.72
N ASN A 197 -33.00 21.86 9.61
CA ASN A 197 -32.33 23.16 9.62
C ASN A 197 -31.11 23.21 8.68
N LEU A 198 -30.55 22.08 8.25
CA LEU A 198 -29.27 22.00 7.54
C LEU A 198 -29.17 22.93 6.30
N PRO A 199 -30.20 23.07 5.44
CA PRO A 199 -30.17 24.01 4.32
C PRO A 199 -30.13 25.49 4.73
N LYS A 200 -30.86 25.87 5.79
CA LYS A 200 -30.88 27.25 6.33
C LYS A 200 -29.52 27.64 6.92
N ILE A 201 -28.81 26.64 7.45
CA ILE A 201 -27.47 26.76 8.02
C ILE A 201 -26.46 26.92 6.89
N HIS A 202 -26.49 26.05 5.87
CA HIS A 202 -25.67 26.18 4.67
C HIS A 202 -25.82 27.57 4.05
N LEU A 203 -27.05 28.04 3.82
CA LEU A 203 -27.32 29.38 3.29
C LEU A 203 -26.76 30.48 4.21
N SER A 204 -26.83 30.33 5.53
CA SER A 204 -26.26 31.30 6.47
C SER A 204 -24.73 31.34 6.46
N VAL A 205 -24.07 30.18 6.39
CA VAL A 205 -22.61 30.05 6.27
C VAL A 205 -22.14 30.67 4.95
N SER A 206 -22.80 30.28 3.85
CA SER A 206 -22.63 30.85 2.52
C SER A 206 -22.71 32.39 2.55
N LEU A 207 -23.85 32.97 2.95
CA LEU A 207 -24.04 34.43 2.92
C LEU A 207 -22.99 35.19 3.75
N MET A 208 -22.56 34.65 4.89
CA MET A 208 -21.49 35.26 5.70
C MET A 208 -20.11 35.17 5.04
N LEU A 209 -19.78 34.04 4.40
CA LEU A 209 -18.54 33.89 3.62
C LEU A 209 -18.54 34.79 2.37
N SER A 210 -19.67 34.92 1.67
CA SER A 210 -19.81 35.86 0.54
C SER A 210 -19.61 37.29 1.01
N LEU A 211 -20.34 37.73 2.05
CA LEU A 211 -20.23 39.08 2.58
C LEU A 211 -18.81 39.40 3.05
N PHE A 212 -18.15 38.46 3.74
CA PHE A 212 -16.74 38.59 4.14
C PHE A 212 -15.81 38.79 2.93
N ASN A 213 -15.92 37.95 1.91
CA ASN A 213 -15.08 38.08 0.72
C ASN A 213 -15.40 39.37 -0.05
N SER A 214 -16.68 39.72 -0.27
CA SER A 214 -17.06 40.98 -0.94
C SER A 214 -16.58 42.23 -0.22
N LEU A 215 -16.62 42.27 1.12
CA LEU A 215 -16.18 43.45 1.90
C LEU A 215 -14.66 43.57 2.04
N TYR A 216 -13.93 42.45 2.12
CA TYR A 216 -12.51 42.46 2.49
C TYR A 216 -11.57 41.95 1.40
N ARG A 217 -12.05 41.21 0.40
CA ARG A 217 -11.29 40.65 -0.74
C ARG A 217 -12.19 40.50 -1.99
N PRO A 218 -12.70 41.60 -2.59
CA PRO A 218 -13.59 41.51 -3.76
C PRO A 218 -12.97 40.70 -4.91
N LEU A 219 -11.66 40.82 -5.14
CA LEU A 219 -10.91 40.05 -6.15
C LEU A 219 -10.71 38.56 -5.79
N ALA A 220 -11.08 38.10 -4.59
CA ALA A 220 -11.20 36.67 -4.31
C ALA A 220 -12.55 36.10 -4.79
N MET A 221 -13.58 36.93 -5.00
CA MET A 221 -14.88 36.48 -5.50
C MET A 221 -14.85 36.12 -6.99
N SER A 222 -14.03 36.81 -7.78
CA SER A 222 -13.76 36.45 -9.18
C SER A 222 -13.06 35.09 -9.29
N TRP A 223 -12.29 34.68 -8.28
CA TRP A 223 -11.83 33.30 -8.16
C TRP A 223 -12.94 32.34 -7.70
N TYR A 224 -13.52 32.62 -6.54
CA TYR A 224 -14.25 31.59 -5.80
C TYR A 224 -15.57 31.18 -6.44
N THR A 225 -16.20 32.07 -7.22
CA THR A 225 -17.46 31.77 -7.91
C THR A 225 -17.23 30.89 -9.15
N PRO A 226 -16.40 31.26 -10.14
CA PRO A 226 -16.18 30.43 -11.33
C PRO A 226 -15.58 29.06 -11.03
N THR A 227 -14.67 28.97 -10.05
CA THR A 227 -13.99 27.71 -9.68
C THR A 227 -14.75 26.86 -8.66
N LYS A 228 -15.95 27.28 -8.23
CA LYS A 228 -16.75 26.62 -7.18
C LYS A 228 -16.03 26.44 -5.83
N PHE A 229 -14.87 27.08 -5.62
CA PHE A 229 -14.07 26.99 -4.39
C PHE A 229 -14.88 27.34 -3.14
N TYR A 230 -15.74 28.36 -3.25
CA TYR A 230 -16.64 28.81 -2.20
C TYR A 230 -17.58 27.70 -1.67
N TYR A 231 -18.07 26.80 -2.53
CA TYR A 231 -18.91 25.68 -2.09
C TYR A 231 -18.13 24.72 -1.19
N HIS A 232 -16.87 24.44 -1.54
CA HIS A 232 -16.02 23.58 -0.74
C HIS A 232 -15.68 24.19 0.62
N ILE A 233 -15.38 25.49 0.68
CA ILE A 233 -15.14 26.20 1.94
C ILE A 233 -16.43 26.27 2.78
N THR A 234 -17.60 26.48 2.18
CA THR A 234 -18.89 26.42 2.90
C THR A 234 -19.09 25.04 3.54
N SER A 235 -18.87 23.94 2.79
CA SER A 235 -18.99 22.57 3.33
C SER A 235 -17.98 22.30 4.46
N LEU A 236 -16.73 22.74 4.29
CA LEU A 236 -15.66 22.66 5.29
C LEU A 236 -16.05 23.38 6.59
N THR A 237 -16.48 24.64 6.49
CA THR A 237 -16.92 25.45 7.63
C THR A 237 -18.14 24.81 8.32
N MET A 238 -19.12 24.29 7.57
CA MET A 238 -20.25 23.59 8.20
C MET A 238 -19.81 22.40 9.06
N TRP A 239 -18.87 21.58 8.57
CA TRP A 239 -18.33 20.45 9.33
C TRP A 239 -17.46 20.90 10.52
N GLN A 240 -16.61 21.93 10.35
CA GLN A 240 -15.82 22.51 11.47
C GLN A 240 -16.73 23.07 12.60
N LEU A 241 -17.92 23.55 12.24
CA LEU A 241 -18.89 24.06 13.21
C LEU A 241 -19.67 22.95 13.92
N ASN A 242 -20.04 21.86 13.23
CA ASN A 242 -20.67 20.66 13.80
C ASN A 242 -20.11 19.39 13.13
N PRO A 243 -19.11 18.71 13.73
CA PRO A 243 -18.39 17.62 13.09
C PRO A 243 -19.16 16.28 13.17
N THR A 244 -20.30 16.18 12.49
CA THR A 244 -21.05 14.92 12.37
C THR A 244 -20.52 14.02 11.24
N ARG A 245 -20.89 12.74 11.27
CA ARG A 245 -20.54 11.77 10.22
C ARG A 245 -21.15 12.13 8.87
N GLU A 246 -22.37 12.66 8.87
CA GLU A 246 -23.14 13.05 7.69
C GLU A 246 -22.44 14.21 6.97
N LEU A 247 -22.08 15.25 7.71
CA LEU A 247 -21.32 16.40 7.17
C LEU A 247 -19.91 15.99 6.74
N TYR A 248 -19.23 15.11 7.48
CA TYR A 248 -17.92 14.56 7.08
C TYR A 248 -17.99 13.80 5.74
N MET A 249 -19.04 13.02 5.51
CA MET A 249 -19.22 12.29 4.24
C MET A 249 -19.50 13.24 3.08
N GLN A 250 -20.16 14.38 3.33
CA GLN A 250 -20.39 15.45 2.34
C GLN A 250 -19.13 16.27 2.04
N LEU A 251 -18.08 16.23 2.89
CA LEU A 251 -16.83 16.93 2.59
C LEU A 251 -16.14 16.37 1.34
N PRO A 252 -15.69 17.25 0.41
CA PRO A 252 -14.82 16.86 -0.69
C PRO A 252 -13.55 16.18 -0.17
N MET A 253 -13.11 15.11 -0.84
CA MET A 253 -11.94 14.30 -0.44
C MET A 253 -10.69 15.13 -0.15
N ARG A 254 -10.44 16.19 -0.94
CA ARG A 254 -9.30 17.11 -0.78
C ARG A 254 -9.35 17.98 0.48
N TYR A 255 -10.52 18.17 1.09
CA TYR A 255 -10.71 19.02 2.27
C TYR A 255 -10.86 18.26 3.58
N ARG A 256 -11.17 16.96 3.55
CA ARG A 256 -11.27 16.11 4.75
C ARG A 256 -9.99 16.23 5.62
N PRO A 257 -10.10 16.37 6.95
CA PRO A 257 -8.96 16.56 7.83
C PRO A 257 -8.00 15.35 7.82
N SER A 258 -6.70 15.61 7.92
CA SER A 258 -5.68 14.61 8.21
C SER A 258 -5.69 14.20 9.70
N ALA A 259 -4.92 13.16 10.06
CA ALA A 259 -4.73 12.81 11.47
C ALA A 259 -4.04 13.95 12.26
N LEU A 260 -3.10 14.67 11.63
CA LEU A 260 -2.38 15.79 12.24
C LEU A 260 -3.32 16.99 12.49
N GLN A 261 -4.22 17.27 11.55
CA GLN A 261 -5.28 18.27 11.71
C GLN A 261 -6.30 17.94 12.82
N LEU A 262 -6.34 16.68 13.28
CA LEU A 262 -7.19 16.26 14.39
C LEU A 262 -6.45 16.17 15.75
N SER A 263 -5.12 16.25 15.76
CA SER A 263 -4.29 16.17 16.98
C SER A 263 -3.62 17.48 17.37
N GLU A 264 -3.24 18.32 16.41
CA GLU A 264 -2.47 19.55 16.65
C GLU A 264 -3.32 20.82 16.63
N SER A 265 -2.83 21.87 17.30
CA SER A 265 -3.37 23.22 17.19
C SER A 265 -2.63 24.02 16.11
N TYR A 266 -3.36 24.66 15.19
CA TYR A 266 -2.79 25.37 14.05
C TYR A 266 -3.73 26.50 13.55
N PRO A 267 -3.24 27.47 12.76
CA PRO A 267 -4.08 28.53 12.18
C PRO A 267 -5.16 27.99 11.20
N PRO A 268 -6.47 28.19 11.46
CA PRO A 268 -7.56 27.72 10.59
C PRO A 268 -7.48 28.09 9.10
N ILE A 269 -6.74 29.14 8.72
CA ILE A 269 -6.51 29.48 7.29
C ILE A 269 -5.83 28.34 6.51
N ILE A 270 -5.06 27.48 7.20
CA ILE A 270 -4.44 26.30 6.57
C ILE A 270 -5.50 25.34 6.01
N ASP A 271 -6.68 25.21 6.64
CA ASP A 271 -7.71 24.27 6.21
C ASP A 271 -8.26 24.59 4.82
N TRP A 272 -8.15 25.86 4.37
CA TRP A 272 -8.60 26.32 3.06
C TRP A 272 -7.70 25.84 1.91
N CYS A 273 -6.49 25.33 2.19
CA CYS A 273 -5.64 24.70 1.19
C CYS A 273 -6.18 23.29 0.81
N PRO A 274 -6.53 23.03 -0.47
CA PRO A 274 -7.12 21.76 -0.93
C PRO A 274 -6.09 20.62 -1.12
N PHE A 275 -4.90 20.74 -0.54
CA PHE A 275 -3.82 19.76 -0.68
C PHE A 275 -3.45 19.23 0.72
N PRO A 276 -4.00 18.08 1.18
CA PRO A 276 -3.80 17.60 2.55
C PRO A 276 -2.33 17.50 2.98
N SER A 277 -1.46 17.03 2.08
CA SER A 277 -0.02 16.91 2.30
C SER A 277 0.75 18.23 2.31
N ILE A 278 0.17 19.33 1.81
CA ILE A 278 0.68 20.69 2.00
C ILE A 278 0.17 21.25 3.34
N ARG A 279 -1.10 20.99 3.70
CA ARG A 279 -1.64 21.37 5.02
C ARG A 279 -0.81 20.78 6.17
N ASP A 280 -0.48 19.49 6.11
CA ASP A 280 0.35 18.86 7.15
C ASP A 280 1.72 19.55 7.29
N ARG A 281 2.35 19.97 6.17
CA ARG A 281 3.61 20.74 6.20
C ARG A 281 3.44 22.15 6.73
N LEU A 282 2.37 22.84 6.34
CA LEU A 282 2.03 24.16 6.87
C LEU A 282 1.85 24.10 8.39
N ILE A 283 1.22 23.03 8.91
CA ILE A 283 1.09 22.78 10.36
C ILE A 283 2.47 22.55 10.98
N MET A 284 3.26 21.62 10.45
CA MET A 284 4.57 21.25 11.02
C MET A 284 5.62 22.37 10.97
N LEU A 285 5.61 23.22 9.93
CA LEU A 285 6.71 24.13 9.61
C LEU A 285 6.33 25.62 9.64
N HIS A 286 5.05 25.96 9.46
CA HIS A 286 4.59 27.36 9.33
C HIS A 286 3.43 27.75 10.25
N ALA A 287 2.94 26.88 11.12
CA ALA A 287 1.82 27.22 12.02
C ALA A 287 2.10 28.43 12.90
N ALA A 288 3.36 28.63 13.33
CA ALA A 288 3.81 29.79 14.10
C ALA A 288 4.44 30.92 13.25
N ASN A 289 4.41 30.82 11.91
CA ASN A 289 5.04 31.78 11.01
C ASN A 289 4.17 33.04 10.88
N SER A 290 4.75 34.23 11.04
CA SER A 290 4.02 35.51 10.93
C SER A 290 3.54 35.84 9.51
N ASN A 291 4.08 35.14 8.50
CA ASN A 291 3.74 35.32 7.09
C ASN A 291 2.82 34.21 6.57
N ILE A 292 2.25 33.35 7.44
CA ILE A 292 1.39 32.21 7.04
C ILE A 292 0.26 32.62 6.08
N ASP A 293 -0.34 33.80 6.30
CA ASP A 293 -1.37 34.36 5.42
C ASP A 293 -0.86 34.53 3.98
N GLN A 294 0.33 35.13 3.78
CA GLN A 294 0.94 35.30 2.46
C GLN A 294 1.34 33.97 1.82
N ILE A 295 1.76 32.98 2.62
CA ILE A 295 2.10 31.64 2.11
C ILE A 295 0.85 30.96 1.53
N ILE A 296 -0.32 31.08 2.19
CA ILE A 296 -1.58 30.57 1.65
C ILE A 296 -2.01 31.33 0.38
N CYS A 297 -1.83 32.65 0.33
CA CYS A 297 -2.05 33.45 -0.87
C CYS A 297 -1.23 32.94 -2.06
N ASP A 298 0.06 32.70 -1.85
CA ASP A 298 0.99 32.27 -2.90
C ASP A 298 0.71 30.83 -3.36
N ILE A 299 0.29 29.96 -2.45
CA ILE A 299 -0.20 28.62 -2.79
C ILE A 299 -1.43 28.71 -3.71
N ALA A 300 -2.37 29.63 -3.43
CA ALA A 300 -3.54 29.82 -4.27
C ALA A 300 -3.13 30.26 -5.68
N THR A 301 -2.42 31.39 -5.82
CA THR A 301 -2.00 31.95 -7.13
C THR A 301 -1.17 30.99 -7.97
N ALA A 302 -0.50 30.02 -7.35
CA ALA A 302 0.22 28.94 -8.02
C ALA A 302 -0.66 27.80 -8.59
N TYR A 303 -2.00 27.84 -8.51
CA TYR A 303 -2.84 26.77 -9.07
C TYR A 303 -2.77 26.74 -10.61
N VAL A 304 -2.42 25.57 -11.15
CA VAL A 304 -2.29 25.33 -12.60
C VAL A 304 -3.09 24.12 -13.06
N ILE A 305 -3.45 24.10 -14.34
CA ILE A 305 -3.92 22.92 -15.06
C ILE A 305 -2.88 22.55 -16.13
N GLU A 306 -2.55 21.26 -16.19
CA GLU A 306 -1.69 20.68 -17.22
C GLU A 306 -2.54 20.27 -18.42
N THR A 307 -2.18 20.73 -19.61
CA THR A 307 -2.91 20.48 -20.86
C THR A 307 -1.97 20.58 -22.06
N ASP A 308 -2.42 20.11 -23.22
CA ASP A 308 -1.79 20.49 -24.48
C ASP A 308 -2.19 21.92 -24.82
N ILE A 309 -1.23 22.84 -24.75
CA ILE A 309 -1.46 24.27 -24.98
C ILE A 309 -1.92 24.52 -26.43
N SER A 310 -1.63 23.63 -27.40
CA SER A 310 -2.08 23.81 -28.78
C SER A 310 -3.61 23.69 -28.96
N THR A 311 -4.33 23.16 -27.95
CA THR A 311 -5.81 23.09 -27.96
C THR A 311 -6.48 24.43 -27.63
N ILE A 312 -5.72 25.39 -27.07
CA ILE A 312 -6.23 26.64 -26.50
C ILE A 312 -5.48 27.89 -27.00
N ILE A 313 -4.24 27.74 -27.46
CA ILE A 313 -3.45 28.76 -28.18
C ILE A 313 -2.94 28.16 -29.48
N GLN A 314 -2.99 28.90 -30.58
CA GLN A 314 -2.53 28.44 -31.89
C GLN A 314 -1.00 28.31 -31.87
N LEU A 315 -0.51 27.09 -32.04
CA LEU A 315 0.91 26.74 -32.02
C LEU A 315 1.24 25.82 -33.20
N ASP A 316 2.45 25.96 -33.75
CA ASP A 316 2.94 25.13 -34.88
C ASP A 316 3.04 23.63 -34.56
N ARG A 317 3.00 23.26 -33.27
CA ARG A 317 3.09 21.86 -32.80
C ARG A 317 2.39 21.66 -31.45
N PRO A 318 1.82 20.47 -31.20
CA PRO A 318 1.39 20.02 -29.87
C PRO A 318 2.46 20.30 -28.81
N THR A 319 2.06 20.96 -27.72
CA THR A 319 2.98 21.43 -26.67
C THR A 319 2.31 21.29 -25.31
N LEU A 320 2.66 20.23 -24.58
CA LEU A 320 2.24 20.02 -23.20
C LEU A 320 2.81 21.12 -22.30
N GLY A 321 1.97 21.74 -21.48
CA GLY A 321 2.39 22.74 -20.49
C GLY A 321 1.31 23.08 -19.48
N TYR A 322 1.51 24.18 -18.76
CA TYR A 322 0.68 24.60 -17.63
C TYR A 322 0.05 25.97 -17.92
N ILE A 323 -1.24 26.11 -17.62
CA ILE A 323 -1.91 27.41 -17.51
C ILE A 323 -2.29 27.66 -16.04
N ARG A 324 -1.97 28.85 -15.54
CA ARG A 324 -2.42 29.30 -14.22
C ARG A 324 -3.90 29.64 -14.24
N VAL A 325 -4.61 29.13 -13.23
CA VAL A 325 -6.04 29.33 -13.04
C VAL A 325 -6.33 30.81 -12.72
N TRP A 326 -5.46 31.44 -11.92
CA TRP A 326 -5.59 32.86 -11.53
C TRP A 326 -5.49 33.81 -12.73
N ASP A 327 -4.43 33.68 -13.53
CA ASP A 327 -4.16 34.55 -14.69
C ASP A 327 -5.33 34.53 -15.70
N LEU A 328 -5.96 33.36 -15.89
CA LEU A 328 -7.14 33.21 -16.77
C LEU A 328 -8.41 33.81 -16.16
N ILE A 329 -8.55 33.79 -14.83
CA ILE A 329 -9.66 34.40 -14.10
C ILE A 329 -9.57 35.93 -14.12
N GLN A 330 -8.37 36.51 -14.00
CA GLN A 330 -8.18 37.97 -14.16
C GLN A 330 -8.59 38.42 -15.56
N ALA A 331 -8.18 37.69 -16.60
CA ALA A 331 -8.59 37.93 -17.98
C ALA A 331 -10.11 37.83 -18.24
N MET A 332 -10.88 37.21 -17.33
CA MET A 332 -12.35 37.14 -17.38
C MET A 332 -13.06 38.30 -16.65
N ASP A 333 -12.31 39.13 -15.91
CA ASP A 333 -12.81 40.18 -15.01
C ASP A 333 -12.36 41.59 -15.46
N GLU A 334 -11.18 41.72 -16.09
CA GLU A 334 -10.56 43.01 -16.45
C GLU A 334 -11.22 43.80 -17.61
N CYS A 335 -12.40 43.39 -18.09
CA CYS A 335 -13.09 44.08 -19.19
C CYS A 335 -14.24 45.02 -18.77
N THR A 336 -14.33 45.40 -17.49
CA THR A 336 -15.38 46.30 -16.96
C THR A 336 -14.89 47.67 -16.46
N ASP A 337 -13.86 48.25 -17.06
CA ASP A 337 -13.40 49.63 -16.79
C ASP A 337 -13.78 50.58 -17.94
N ASN A 338 -15.08 50.84 -18.11
CA ASN A 338 -15.58 51.88 -19.04
C ASN A 338 -16.96 52.46 -18.69
N LEU A 339 -17.25 52.67 -17.40
CA LEU A 339 -18.31 53.58 -16.97
C LEU A 339 -17.81 54.56 -15.89
N SER A 340 -17.83 55.82 -16.30
CA SER A 340 -17.44 57.07 -15.62
C SER A 340 -17.85 57.22 -14.15
N SER A 341 -16.88 57.70 -13.35
CA SER A 341 -17.02 58.71 -12.28
C SER A 341 -18.44 59.09 -11.78
N ASP A 342 -18.80 58.69 -10.55
CA ASP A 342 -19.01 59.58 -9.39
C ASP A 342 -19.61 58.77 -8.20
N PRO A 343 -18.92 58.60 -7.04
CA PRO A 343 -19.34 57.65 -6.00
C PRO A 343 -20.33 58.22 -4.96
N GLN A 344 -21.31 59.06 -5.34
CA GLN A 344 -22.28 59.64 -4.39
C GLN A 344 -23.78 59.46 -4.66
N GLU A 345 -24.24 58.98 -5.83
CA GLU A 345 -25.68 58.77 -6.08
C GLU A 345 -26.03 57.42 -6.75
N SER A 346 -26.24 56.36 -5.95
CA SER A 346 -27.06 55.20 -6.36
C SER A 346 -27.63 54.34 -5.22
N LEU A 347 -27.59 54.83 -3.97
CA LEU A 347 -28.12 54.13 -2.78
C LEU A 347 -29.66 54.21 -2.66
N ALA A 348 -30.38 54.06 -3.78
CA ALA A 348 -31.84 53.90 -3.84
C ALA A 348 -32.31 53.42 -5.23
N ASN A 349 -32.40 52.11 -5.45
CA ASN A 349 -33.50 51.44 -6.18
C ASN A 349 -33.26 49.92 -6.32
N ASN A 350 -33.72 49.15 -5.32
CA ASN A 350 -33.90 47.72 -5.50
C ASN A 350 -35.19 47.49 -6.31
N ASN A 351 -35.06 47.07 -7.57
CA ASN A 351 -36.18 46.53 -8.33
C ASN A 351 -35.73 45.35 -9.20
N LEU A 352 -35.82 44.14 -8.64
CA LEU A 352 -35.44 42.88 -9.28
C LEU A 352 -36.21 42.59 -10.58
N ALA A 353 -37.32 43.28 -10.84
CA ALA A 353 -38.16 43.11 -12.02
C ALA A 353 -37.62 43.79 -13.30
N ALA A 354 -36.69 44.76 -13.20
CA ALA A 354 -36.16 45.48 -14.36
C ALA A 354 -35.03 44.70 -15.07
N GLN A 355 -34.13 44.08 -14.30
CA GLN A 355 -33.00 43.29 -14.85
C GLN A 355 -33.45 42.03 -15.61
N GLN A 356 -34.67 41.54 -15.39
CA GLN A 356 -35.23 40.42 -16.14
C GLN A 356 -35.75 40.83 -17.53
N ALA A 357 -35.99 42.13 -17.77
CA ALA A 357 -36.56 42.65 -19.01
C ALA A 357 -35.51 43.14 -20.02
N GLU A 358 -34.40 43.74 -19.56
CA GLU A 358 -33.31 44.20 -20.45
C GLU A 358 -32.53 43.05 -21.11
N ILE A 359 -32.56 41.85 -20.51
CA ILE A 359 -31.95 40.64 -21.09
C ILE A 359 -32.69 40.16 -22.36
N SER A 360 -33.92 40.63 -22.62
CA SER A 360 -34.75 40.21 -23.76
C SER A 360 -34.70 41.16 -24.97
N SER A 361 -33.88 42.22 -24.96
CA SER A 361 -33.90 43.25 -26.01
C SER A 361 -32.53 43.78 -26.45
N MET A 362 -31.47 42.96 -26.38
CA MET A 362 -30.14 43.25 -26.94
C MET A 362 -29.67 42.25 -28.01
N GLU A 363 -30.59 41.45 -28.57
CA GLU A 363 -30.32 40.70 -29.81
C GLU A 363 -30.71 41.54 -31.05
N GLN A 364 -29.87 42.48 -31.47
CA GLN A 364 -29.64 42.84 -32.88
C GLN A 364 -28.52 43.89 -33.07
N GLU A 365 -27.64 43.60 -34.06
CA GLU A 365 -26.67 44.52 -34.71
C GLU A 365 -25.47 45.03 -33.85
N THR A 366 -24.19 44.87 -34.23
CA THR A 366 -23.53 44.27 -35.43
C THR A 366 -22.12 43.73 -35.12
N ASP A 367 -21.66 42.80 -35.98
CA ASP A 367 -20.33 42.17 -36.13
C ASP A 367 -19.09 42.69 -35.36
N SER A 368 -18.41 41.76 -34.66
CA SER A 368 -17.10 41.27 -35.14
C SER A 368 -16.66 39.95 -34.46
N HIS A 369 -16.57 38.90 -35.28
CA HIS A 369 -16.00 37.57 -35.00
C HIS A 369 -16.48 36.76 -33.78
N ASP A 370 -17.03 35.58 -34.06
CA ASP A 370 -17.11 34.50 -33.08
C ASP A 370 -15.72 33.93 -32.78
N ALA A 371 -15.07 34.48 -31.74
CA ALA A 371 -13.88 33.90 -31.15
C ALA A 371 -14.12 32.42 -30.82
N THR A 372 -13.22 31.57 -31.31
CA THR A 372 -13.22 30.12 -31.15
C THR A 372 -11.80 29.68 -30.79
N LEU A 373 -11.66 28.58 -30.03
CA LEU A 373 -10.35 28.06 -29.70
C LEU A 373 -9.78 27.23 -30.87
N PRO A 374 -8.45 27.21 -31.07
CA PRO A 374 -7.42 27.85 -30.24
C PRO A 374 -7.27 29.37 -30.50
N ALA A 375 -6.97 30.15 -29.45
CA ALA A 375 -6.74 31.59 -29.54
C ALA A 375 -5.48 31.91 -30.37
N PRO A 376 -5.44 33.01 -31.16
CA PRO A 376 -4.37 33.25 -32.13
C PRO A 376 -2.99 33.55 -31.51
N SER A 377 -2.92 33.94 -30.23
CA SER A 377 -1.68 34.07 -29.48
C SER A 377 -1.92 33.96 -27.96
N MET A 378 -0.83 33.91 -27.18
CA MET A 378 -0.92 33.92 -25.72
C MET A 378 -1.45 35.26 -25.18
N GLU A 379 -1.08 36.37 -25.82
CA GLU A 379 -1.60 37.71 -25.50
C GLU A 379 -3.11 37.76 -25.75
N ALA A 380 -3.59 37.24 -26.90
CA ALA A 380 -5.01 37.19 -27.21
C ALA A 380 -5.81 36.35 -26.19
N LEU A 381 -5.22 35.27 -25.64
CA LEU A 381 -5.87 34.45 -24.61
C LEU A 381 -6.10 35.23 -23.31
N PHE A 382 -5.11 36.00 -22.85
CA PHE A 382 -5.15 36.69 -21.55
C PHE A 382 -5.62 38.15 -21.62
N GLN A 383 -5.76 38.74 -22.81
CA GLN A 383 -6.25 40.13 -22.99
C GLN A 383 -7.67 40.20 -23.57
N THR A 384 -8.33 39.06 -23.82
CA THR A 384 -9.69 39.03 -24.37
C THR A 384 -10.59 38.12 -23.54
N GLU A 385 -11.58 38.73 -22.89
CA GLU A 385 -12.55 38.04 -22.03
C GLU A 385 -13.19 36.81 -22.71
N LYS A 386 -13.56 36.92 -24.00
CA LYS A 386 -14.19 35.83 -24.76
C LYS A 386 -13.26 34.62 -24.92
N TYR A 387 -11.97 34.82 -25.21
CA TYR A 387 -10.99 33.72 -25.28
C TYR A 387 -10.72 33.12 -23.89
N ALA A 388 -10.58 33.97 -22.86
CA ALA A 388 -10.37 33.52 -21.48
C ALA A 388 -11.53 32.64 -20.98
N ARG A 389 -12.78 33.09 -21.17
CA ARG A 389 -14.00 32.32 -20.82
C ARG A 389 -14.09 30.98 -21.57
N LEU A 390 -13.74 30.95 -22.86
CA LEU A 390 -13.73 29.72 -23.64
C LEU A 390 -12.67 28.73 -23.12
N ALA A 391 -11.44 29.18 -22.88
CA ALA A 391 -10.38 28.32 -22.36
C ALA A 391 -10.66 27.84 -20.93
N PHE A 392 -11.30 28.67 -20.10
CA PHE A 392 -11.72 28.29 -18.75
C PHE A 392 -12.72 27.11 -18.78
N LYS A 393 -13.64 27.14 -19.75
CA LYS A 393 -14.64 26.08 -20.00
C LYS A 393 -14.00 24.82 -20.61
N GLU A 394 -13.14 24.97 -21.61
CA GLU A 394 -12.45 23.85 -22.28
C GLU A 394 -11.56 23.06 -21.30
N LEU A 395 -10.80 23.79 -20.47
CA LEU A 395 -9.97 23.21 -19.41
C LEU A 395 -10.79 22.73 -18.20
N ARG A 396 -12.11 22.91 -18.23
CA ARG A 396 -13.07 22.54 -17.18
C ARG A 396 -12.64 23.01 -15.79
N MET A 397 -12.21 24.27 -15.71
CA MET A 397 -11.77 24.89 -14.46
C MET A 397 -12.91 25.02 -13.43
N ASP A 398 -14.16 24.96 -13.90
CA ASP A 398 -15.37 24.95 -13.07
C ASP A 398 -15.67 23.57 -12.44
N ASP A 399 -15.00 22.48 -12.83
CA ASP A 399 -15.09 21.19 -12.11
C ASP A 399 -14.60 21.30 -10.65
N GLY A 400 -13.90 22.39 -10.31
CA GLY A 400 -13.38 22.70 -8.99
C GLY A 400 -11.99 22.14 -8.72
N VAL A 401 -11.56 22.24 -7.45
CA VAL A 401 -10.16 22.03 -7.03
C VAL A 401 -9.59 20.64 -7.32
N ALA A 402 -10.42 19.66 -7.71
CA ALA A 402 -9.99 18.34 -8.13
C ALA A 402 -9.04 18.37 -9.34
N ARG A 403 -9.21 19.35 -10.25
CA ARG A 403 -8.38 19.54 -11.46
C ARG A 403 -7.01 20.16 -11.17
N PHE A 404 -6.90 20.98 -10.13
CA PHE A 404 -5.74 21.85 -9.94
C PHE A 404 -4.49 21.11 -9.43
N LYS A 405 -3.35 21.49 -10.01
CA LYS A 405 -1.97 21.18 -9.61
C LYS A 405 -1.30 22.48 -9.12
N LEU A 406 -0.03 22.42 -8.71
CA LEU A 406 0.76 23.58 -8.26
C LEU A 406 1.88 23.87 -9.25
N ASP A 407 2.07 25.15 -9.60
CA ASP A 407 3.18 25.66 -10.41
C ASP A 407 4.52 25.27 -9.74
N PRO A 408 5.45 24.60 -10.44
CA PRO A 408 6.76 24.26 -9.91
C PRO A 408 7.52 25.45 -9.27
N LEU A 409 7.32 26.68 -9.76
CA LEU A 409 7.97 27.89 -9.24
C LEU A 409 7.59 28.20 -7.79
N LEU A 410 6.40 27.77 -7.32
CA LEU A 410 6.02 27.87 -5.91
C LEU A 410 7.03 27.16 -5.01
N PHE A 411 7.55 26.02 -5.46
CA PHE A 411 8.50 25.21 -4.70
C PHE A 411 9.95 25.68 -4.82
N GLU A 412 10.25 26.66 -5.68
CA GLU A 412 11.51 27.40 -5.64
C GLU A 412 11.46 28.47 -4.54
N LYS A 413 10.28 29.07 -4.32
CA LYS A 413 10.03 30.04 -3.23
C LYS A 413 9.85 29.37 -1.86
N TYR A 414 9.17 28.22 -1.82
CA TYR A 414 8.86 27.45 -0.62
C TYR A 414 9.30 25.97 -0.77
N PRO A 415 10.62 25.69 -0.84
CA PRO A 415 11.15 24.34 -1.04
C PRO A 415 10.77 23.37 0.09
N GLU A 416 10.53 23.86 1.30
CA GLU A 416 10.08 23.10 2.46
C GLU A 416 8.62 22.63 2.37
N LEU A 417 7.77 23.37 1.65
CA LEU A 417 6.41 22.95 1.31
C LEU A 417 6.38 21.91 0.19
N ASN A 418 7.46 21.79 -0.57
CA ASN A 418 7.59 20.74 -1.56
C ASN A 418 7.57 19.36 -0.86
N ILE A 419 6.60 18.52 -1.24
CA ILE A 419 6.49 17.15 -0.70
C ILE A 419 7.67 16.27 -1.16
N ARG A 420 8.46 16.72 -2.15
CA ARG A 420 9.78 16.16 -2.49
C ARG A 420 10.89 16.46 -1.44
N GLY A 421 10.59 17.21 -0.38
CA GLY A 421 11.57 17.78 0.56
C GLY A 421 11.60 17.23 1.99
N SER A 422 10.60 16.48 2.49
CA SER A 422 10.72 15.77 3.78
C SER A 422 10.00 14.43 3.77
N ARG A 423 10.69 13.36 4.21
CA ARG A 423 10.74 12.08 3.48
C ARG A 423 11.11 12.34 2.02
N ASP A 424 12.40 12.30 1.73
CA ASP A 424 12.87 12.50 0.36
C ASP A 424 12.37 11.34 -0.53
N LEU A 425 11.32 11.61 -1.32
CA LEU A 425 10.80 10.66 -2.30
C LEU A 425 11.80 10.38 -3.44
N ARG A 426 12.87 11.20 -3.57
CA ARG A 426 14.04 10.89 -4.42
C ARG A 426 14.97 9.85 -3.79
N ASN A 427 14.70 9.44 -2.55
CA ASN A 427 15.38 8.37 -1.83
C ASN A 427 14.41 7.23 -1.44
N THR A 428 13.20 7.16 -2.02
CA THR A 428 12.27 6.02 -1.79
C THR A 428 12.17 5.04 -2.94
N PHE A 429 12.78 5.32 -4.09
CA PHE A 429 12.78 4.42 -5.26
C PHE A 429 14.17 4.38 -5.89
N ILE A 430 14.59 3.19 -6.33
CA ILE A 430 15.91 2.95 -6.91
C ILE A 430 16.18 3.81 -8.17
N VAL A 431 15.13 4.15 -8.94
CA VAL A 431 15.23 5.03 -10.13
C VAL A 431 15.72 6.44 -9.78
N TYR A 432 15.40 6.96 -8.60
CA TYR A 432 15.89 8.27 -8.18
C TYR A 432 17.32 8.21 -7.63
N LEU A 433 17.68 7.09 -6.99
CA LEU A 433 19.07 6.80 -6.59
C LEU A 433 19.99 6.72 -7.82
N GLU A 434 19.53 6.05 -8.89
CA GLU A 434 20.17 6.06 -10.22
C GLU A 434 20.34 7.49 -10.76
N ALA A 435 19.28 8.30 -10.72
CA ALA A 435 19.31 9.67 -11.22
C ALA A 435 20.21 10.61 -10.39
N ALA A 436 20.34 10.37 -9.08
CA ALA A 436 21.24 11.12 -8.20
C ALA A 436 22.70 10.72 -8.43
N ALA A 437 23.00 9.41 -8.42
CA ALA A 437 24.32 8.88 -8.79
C ALA A 437 24.77 9.37 -10.17
N SER A 438 23.87 9.36 -11.16
CA SER A 438 24.14 9.79 -12.54
C SER A 438 24.43 11.28 -12.70
N LYS A 439 24.21 12.11 -11.67
CA LYS A 439 24.59 13.53 -11.65
C LYS A 439 25.97 13.79 -11.07
N VAL A 440 26.44 12.92 -10.18
CA VAL A 440 27.75 13.07 -9.49
C VAL A 440 28.86 12.23 -10.13
N LEU A 441 28.51 11.12 -10.80
CA LEU A 441 29.46 10.29 -11.51
C LEU A 441 29.99 10.98 -12.78
N PRO A 442 31.32 10.92 -13.05
CA PRO A 442 31.88 11.31 -14.34
C PRO A 442 31.25 10.54 -15.49
N THR A 443 31.08 11.16 -16.66
CA THR A 443 30.36 10.58 -17.81
C THR A 443 30.87 9.18 -18.21
N SER A 444 32.19 8.95 -18.24
CA SER A 444 32.77 7.65 -18.58
C SER A 444 32.38 6.56 -17.57
N VAL A 445 32.49 6.84 -16.27
CA VAL A 445 32.14 5.93 -15.17
C VAL A 445 30.63 5.68 -15.13
N ARG A 446 29.83 6.74 -15.24
CA ARG A 446 28.36 6.67 -15.29
C ARG A 446 27.87 5.76 -16.41
N GLU A 447 28.37 5.96 -17.62
CA GLU A 447 27.97 5.15 -18.77
C GLU A 447 28.55 3.74 -18.68
N PHE A 448 29.78 3.56 -18.20
CA PHE A 448 30.32 2.23 -17.90
C PHE A 448 29.39 1.42 -16.99
N TYR A 449 28.85 2.01 -15.92
CA TYR A 449 27.91 1.32 -15.03
C TYR A 449 26.50 1.15 -15.62
N ASN A 450 25.92 2.22 -16.19
CA ASN A 450 24.52 2.22 -16.58
C ASN A 450 24.28 1.43 -17.88
N SER A 451 25.23 1.44 -18.82
CA SER A 451 25.06 0.84 -20.13
C SER A 451 25.18 -0.69 -20.16
N GLY A 452 24.78 -1.27 -21.29
CA GLY A 452 24.99 -2.67 -21.65
C GLY A 452 25.60 -2.83 -23.03
N ALA A 453 25.46 -4.02 -23.60
CA ALA A 453 25.99 -4.35 -24.92
C ALA A 453 25.18 -3.70 -26.06
N THR A 454 25.86 -3.42 -27.17
CA THR A 454 25.36 -2.99 -28.49
C THR A 454 24.12 -2.07 -28.47
N GLY A 455 22.94 -2.59 -28.82
CA GLY A 455 21.68 -1.83 -28.95
C GLY A 455 20.95 -1.62 -27.63
N GLN A 456 21.47 -2.20 -26.54
CA GLN A 456 20.94 -2.18 -25.19
C GLN A 456 19.46 -2.58 -25.14
N VAL A 457 19.08 -3.57 -25.96
CA VAL A 457 17.74 -4.17 -25.97
C VAL A 457 17.53 -4.93 -24.66
N THR A 458 18.43 -5.86 -24.32
CA THR A 458 18.37 -6.68 -23.11
C THR A 458 18.42 -5.85 -21.82
N VAL A 459 19.10 -4.69 -21.81
CA VAL A 459 19.10 -3.79 -20.64
C VAL A 459 17.71 -3.19 -20.38
N ARG A 460 17.03 -2.77 -21.45
CA ARG A 460 15.66 -2.25 -21.40
C ARG A 460 14.69 -3.36 -21.03
N ASP A 461 14.80 -4.51 -21.68
CA ASP A 461 13.90 -5.65 -21.48
C ASP A 461 14.02 -6.26 -20.08
N ASN A 462 15.23 -6.39 -19.54
CA ASN A 462 15.43 -6.76 -18.13
C ASN A 462 14.61 -5.88 -17.18
N SER A 463 14.48 -4.59 -17.47
CA SER A 463 13.80 -3.63 -16.59
C SER A 463 12.28 -3.54 -16.88
N SER A 464 11.87 -3.74 -18.14
CA SER A 464 10.47 -3.68 -18.56
C SER A 464 9.71 -4.99 -18.33
N ALA A 465 10.37 -6.15 -18.46
CA ALA A 465 9.73 -7.46 -18.39
C ALA A 465 9.06 -7.75 -17.05
N PHE A 466 9.61 -7.25 -15.93
CA PHE A 466 8.96 -7.32 -14.62
C PHE A 466 7.56 -6.67 -14.59
N GLN A 467 7.22 -5.79 -15.54
CA GLN A 467 5.89 -5.18 -15.64
C GLN A 467 4.87 -6.10 -16.34
N LYS A 468 5.31 -7.10 -17.11
CA LYS A 468 4.45 -8.15 -17.69
C LYS A 468 3.78 -8.95 -16.57
N TYR A 469 4.54 -9.27 -15.52
CA TYR A 469 4.09 -10.03 -14.36
C TYR A 469 3.33 -9.15 -13.36
N ARG A 470 2.00 -9.30 -13.34
CA ARG A 470 1.11 -8.55 -12.44
C ARG A 470 0.91 -9.28 -11.11
N LEU A 471 1.04 -8.55 -10.02
CA LEU A 471 0.74 -9.03 -8.68
C LEU A 471 -0.75 -8.88 -8.40
N LEU A 472 -1.34 -9.92 -7.81
CA LEU A 472 -2.75 -9.95 -7.45
C LEU A 472 -2.87 -9.83 -5.91
N PRO A 473 -3.17 -8.64 -5.36
CA PRO A 473 -3.06 -8.37 -3.91
C PRO A 473 -4.29 -8.86 -3.12
N ARG A 474 -4.13 -9.73 -2.14
CA ARG A 474 -5.24 -10.26 -1.33
C ARG A 474 -5.65 -9.31 -0.20
N VAL A 475 -6.93 -9.34 0.10
CA VAL A 475 -7.59 -8.44 1.06
C VAL A 475 -8.08 -9.19 2.30
N LEU A 476 -8.25 -8.44 3.41
CA LEU A 476 -8.76 -8.89 4.72
C LEU A 476 -7.86 -9.89 5.42
N ARG A 477 -6.60 -9.51 5.66
CA ARG A 477 -5.55 -10.44 6.07
C ARG A 477 -4.60 -9.89 7.09
N ASP A 478 -4.36 -10.71 8.12
CA ASP A 478 -3.36 -10.39 9.10
C ASP A 478 -1.97 -10.46 8.46
N VAL A 479 -1.33 -9.31 8.48
CA VAL A 479 0.01 -9.03 7.99
C VAL A 479 0.73 -8.08 8.96
N SER A 480 0.24 -8.04 10.20
CA SER A 480 0.85 -7.30 11.32
C SER A 480 2.28 -7.79 11.61
N ARG A 481 2.53 -9.09 11.38
CA ARG A 481 3.83 -9.76 11.62
C ARG A 481 4.35 -10.48 10.36
N VAL A 482 4.64 -9.73 9.29
CA VAL A 482 5.34 -10.30 8.12
C VAL A 482 6.79 -10.62 8.44
N ASN A 483 7.15 -11.90 8.32
CA ASN A 483 8.53 -12.37 8.31
C ASN A 483 9.04 -12.45 6.87
N THR A 484 10.11 -11.71 6.57
CA THR A 484 10.78 -11.68 5.27
C THR A 484 12.00 -12.61 5.20
N LYS A 485 12.48 -13.13 6.34
CA LYS A 485 13.78 -13.81 6.45
C LYS A 485 13.80 -15.15 5.73
N ILE A 486 14.93 -15.47 5.10
CA ILE A 486 15.18 -16.79 4.51
C ILE A 486 16.51 -17.39 5.00
N PRO A 487 16.62 -18.73 5.12
CA PRO A 487 17.89 -19.39 5.37
C PRO A 487 18.75 -19.41 4.10
N LEU A 488 20.01 -19.00 4.21
CA LEU A 488 21.00 -19.02 3.13
C LEU A 488 22.40 -19.32 3.71
N TRP A 489 23.02 -20.43 3.25
CA TRP A 489 24.30 -20.95 3.75
C TRP A 489 24.37 -21.12 5.28
N GLY A 490 23.28 -21.63 5.88
CA GLY A 490 23.20 -21.88 7.32
C GLY A 490 22.86 -20.66 8.19
N ARG A 491 22.61 -19.48 7.59
CA ARG A 491 22.23 -18.25 8.29
C ARG A 491 20.92 -17.68 7.78
N ASN A 492 20.08 -17.14 8.66
CA ASN A 492 18.90 -16.38 8.25
C ASN A 492 19.29 -14.95 7.83
N ILE A 493 19.20 -14.64 6.54
CA ILE A 493 19.32 -13.26 6.03
C ILE A 493 18.00 -12.50 6.21
N ALA A 494 18.04 -11.16 6.20
CA ALA A 494 16.88 -10.32 6.53
C ALA A 494 15.72 -10.46 5.53
N PHE A 495 16.04 -10.60 4.25
CA PHE A 495 15.11 -10.79 3.14
C PHE A 495 15.85 -11.42 1.96
N PRO A 496 15.18 -12.02 0.96
CA PRO A 496 15.80 -12.84 -0.09
C PRO A 496 16.43 -12.00 -1.21
N LEU A 497 17.36 -11.12 -0.81
CA LEU A 497 18.15 -10.27 -1.68
C LEU A 497 19.60 -10.24 -1.19
N CYS A 498 20.55 -10.37 -2.11
CA CYS A 498 21.98 -10.19 -1.88
C CYS A 498 22.55 -9.16 -2.87
N VAL A 499 23.75 -8.63 -2.60
CA VAL A 499 24.44 -7.74 -3.56
C VAL A 499 25.25 -8.57 -4.55
N SER A 500 24.97 -8.40 -5.85
CA SER A 500 25.63 -9.14 -6.93
C SER A 500 27.09 -8.74 -7.10
N PRO A 501 28.01 -9.65 -7.47
CA PRO A 501 29.38 -9.29 -7.81
C PRO A 501 29.42 -8.22 -8.90
N ALA A 502 29.94 -7.05 -8.54
CA ALA A 502 30.24 -5.94 -9.45
C ALA A 502 31.65 -5.46 -9.12
N GLY A 503 32.55 -5.45 -10.11
CA GLY A 503 33.92 -5.00 -9.94
C GLY A 503 34.07 -3.48 -10.05
N ILE A 504 35.28 -3.03 -9.74
CA ILE A 504 35.76 -1.65 -9.88
C ILE A 504 34.92 -0.62 -9.08
N GLN A 505 34.40 -1.01 -7.90
CA GLN A 505 33.45 -0.18 -7.14
C GLN A 505 34.04 1.14 -6.65
N ALA A 506 35.37 1.26 -6.54
CA ALA A 506 36.02 2.48 -6.06
C ALA A 506 35.87 3.68 -7.02
N MET A 507 35.50 3.46 -8.29
CA MET A 507 35.11 4.57 -9.19
C MET A 507 33.75 5.20 -8.81
N ALA A 508 32.91 4.50 -8.04
CA ALA A 508 31.67 5.07 -7.51
C ALA A 508 31.90 5.86 -6.23
N HIS A 509 32.73 5.33 -5.33
CA HIS A 509 33.09 5.96 -4.05
C HIS A 509 34.41 5.36 -3.54
N PRO A 510 35.36 6.12 -2.96
CA PRO A 510 36.68 5.61 -2.56
C PRO A 510 36.69 4.32 -1.73
N ASP A 511 35.77 4.19 -0.75
CA ASP A 511 35.61 2.98 0.07
C ASP A 511 35.13 1.71 -0.69
N GLY A 512 34.70 1.83 -1.95
CA GLY A 512 34.37 0.75 -2.88
C GLY A 512 33.65 -0.46 -2.26
N GLU A 513 34.22 -1.65 -2.49
CA GLU A 513 33.70 -2.92 -1.98
C GLU A 513 33.67 -3.00 -0.44
N LEU A 514 34.52 -2.25 0.27
CA LEU A 514 34.53 -2.22 1.75
C LEU A 514 33.27 -1.56 2.32
N ALA A 515 32.80 -0.48 1.68
CA ALA A 515 31.54 0.16 2.02
C ALA A 515 30.33 -0.75 1.71
N THR A 516 30.33 -1.41 0.56
CA THR A 516 29.27 -2.38 0.20
C THR A 516 29.20 -3.54 1.20
N SER A 517 30.35 -4.06 1.63
CA SER A 517 30.44 -5.15 2.62
C SER A 517 29.88 -4.77 3.99
N ARG A 518 30.27 -3.59 4.50
CA ARG A 518 29.72 -3.02 5.75
C ARG A 518 28.21 -2.84 5.67
N ALA A 519 27.70 -2.27 4.58
CA ALA A 519 26.26 -2.09 4.38
C ALA A 519 25.48 -3.43 4.30
N CYS A 520 26.04 -4.45 3.67
CA CYS A 520 25.45 -5.80 3.63
C CYS A 520 25.37 -6.42 5.03
N ALA A 521 26.43 -6.29 5.84
CA ALA A 521 26.45 -6.76 7.23
C ALA A 521 25.38 -6.05 8.09
N LYS A 522 25.30 -4.71 8.02
CA LYS A 522 24.26 -3.92 8.72
C LYS A 522 22.84 -4.37 8.39
N MET A 523 22.57 -4.61 7.11
CA MET A 523 21.25 -5.02 6.62
C MET A 523 21.02 -6.53 6.71
N ASN A 524 21.96 -7.29 7.28
CA ASN A 524 21.90 -8.75 7.44
C ASN A 524 21.60 -9.48 6.12
N VAL A 525 22.29 -9.08 5.03
CA VAL A 525 22.27 -9.74 3.71
C VAL A 525 23.70 -10.21 3.34
N ASN A 526 23.84 -10.94 2.22
CA ASN A 526 25.15 -11.45 1.76
C ASN A 526 25.66 -10.64 0.55
N MET A 527 26.98 -10.72 0.29
CA MET A 527 27.66 -9.96 -0.76
C MET A 527 28.45 -10.87 -1.72
N GLY A 528 28.36 -10.60 -3.02
CA GLY A 528 29.27 -11.12 -4.02
C GLY A 528 30.48 -10.20 -4.24
N VAL A 529 31.68 -10.77 -4.22
CA VAL A 529 32.96 -10.07 -4.49
C VAL A 529 33.40 -10.43 -5.91
N SER A 530 33.76 -9.44 -6.73
CA SER A 530 34.23 -9.69 -8.09
C SER A 530 35.73 -9.96 -8.14
N SER A 531 36.19 -10.75 -9.12
CA SER A 531 37.62 -10.84 -9.46
C SER A 531 38.23 -9.48 -9.84
N PHE A 532 37.41 -8.50 -10.25
CA PHE A 532 37.82 -7.13 -10.56
C PHE A 532 37.57 -6.14 -9.39
N SER A 533 37.55 -6.60 -8.14
CA SER A 533 37.42 -5.70 -6.99
C SER A 533 38.63 -4.76 -6.85
N ASN A 534 38.42 -3.55 -6.34
CA ASN A 534 39.54 -2.63 -6.02
C ASN A 534 40.21 -2.93 -4.69
N HIS A 535 39.55 -3.71 -3.83
CA HIS A 535 40.09 -4.22 -2.57
C HIS A 535 40.27 -5.75 -2.62
N SER A 536 41.10 -6.29 -1.71
CA SER A 536 41.29 -7.74 -1.60
C SER A 536 40.04 -8.43 -1.02
N VAL A 537 39.85 -9.72 -1.31
CA VAL A 537 38.73 -10.49 -0.71
C VAL A 537 38.87 -10.56 0.81
N GLU A 538 40.10 -10.60 1.32
CA GLU A 538 40.42 -10.57 2.74
C GLU A 538 39.96 -9.25 3.40
N ASP A 539 40.28 -8.09 2.80
CA ASP A 539 39.86 -6.77 3.32
C ASP A 539 38.33 -6.61 3.25
N VAL A 540 37.71 -7.06 2.15
CA VAL A 540 36.26 -6.98 1.94
C VAL A 540 35.50 -7.84 2.95
N VAL A 541 35.95 -9.07 3.21
CA VAL A 541 35.36 -9.92 4.25
C VAL A 541 35.57 -9.30 5.63
N ALA A 542 36.80 -8.87 5.96
CA ALA A 542 37.13 -8.27 7.25
C ALA A 542 36.28 -7.02 7.54
N ALA A 543 36.09 -6.14 6.55
CA ALA A 543 35.28 -4.93 6.69
C ALA A 543 33.80 -5.23 7.03
N GLY A 544 33.23 -6.28 6.43
CA GLY A 544 31.85 -6.70 6.74
C GLY A 544 31.76 -7.38 8.11
N MET A 545 32.67 -8.32 8.39
CA MET A 545 32.70 -9.07 9.66
C MET A 545 32.99 -8.19 10.87
N ALA A 546 33.68 -7.05 10.70
CA ALA A 546 33.88 -6.04 11.75
C ALA A 546 32.59 -5.33 12.18
N ILE A 547 31.53 -5.36 11.36
CA ILE A 547 30.23 -4.77 11.67
C ILE A 547 29.25 -5.82 12.22
N GLY A 548 29.26 -7.03 11.68
CA GLY A 548 28.40 -8.12 12.12
C GLY A 548 28.46 -9.33 11.20
N PRO A 549 27.64 -10.36 11.48
CA PRO A 549 27.60 -11.56 10.65
C PRO A 549 27.26 -11.21 9.18
N VAL A 550 28.04 -11.74 8.27
CA VAL A 550 27.83 -11.64 6.82
C VAL A 550 28.46 -12.86 6.14
N HIS A 551 27.95 -13.25 4.97
CA HIS A 551 28.60 -14.23 4.12
C HIS A 551 28.94 -13.60 2.77
N HIS A 552 30.10 -14.01 2.26
CA HIS A 552 30.62 -13.57 0.99
C HIS A 552 30.74 -14.74 0.03
N VAL A 553 30.58 -14.46 -1.26
CA VAL A 553 30.84 -15.40 -2.36
C VAL A 553 31.81 -14.75 -3.33
N MET A 554 32.73 -15.54 -3.89
CA MET A 554 33.74 -15.02 -4.81
C MET A 554 33.31 -15.32 -6.25
N GLN A 555 33.17 -14.28 -7.06
CA GLN A 555 32.94 -14.40 -8.49
C GLN A 555 34.25 -14.61 -9.23
N LEU A 556 34.26 -15.63 -10.06
CA LEU A 556 35.42 -16.09 -10.80
C LEU A 556 35.13 -16.12 -12.30
N TYR A 557 36.14 -15.80 -13.10
CA TYR A 557 36.18 -16.07 -14.53
C TYR A 557 37.19 -17.19 -14.79
N SER A 558 36.92 -18.08 -15.74
CA SER A 558 37.91 -19.04 -16.21
C SER A 558 39.11 -18.31 -16.81
N MET A 559 40.32 -18.58 -16.33
CA MET A 559 41.52 -17.83 -16.75
C MET A 559 42.45 -18.65 -17.62
N LYS A 560 43.22 -17.97 -18.48
CA LYS A 560 44.31 -18.59 -19.25
C LYS A 560 45.43 -19.10 -18.33
N ASP A 561 45.70 -18.39 -17.23
CA ASP A 561 46.60 -18.86 -16.17
C ASP A 561 45.83 -19.47 -14.99
N ARG A 562 45.83 -20.81 -14.92
CA ARG A 562 45.24 -21.57 -13.81
C ARG A 562 45.90 -21.31 -12.45
N LYS A 563 47.15 -20.82 -12.39
CA LYS A 563 47.80 -20.51 -11.10
C LYS A 563 47.21 -19.26 -10.46
N THR A 564 46.98 -18.21 -11.26
CA THR A 564 46.25 -17.02 -10.80
C THR A 564 44.82 -17.37 -10.40
N GLU A 565 44.14 -18.20 -11.19
CA GLU A 565 42.78 -18.66 -10.89
C GLU A 565 42.70 -19.48 -9.58
N GLU A 566 43.58 -20.46 -9.38
CA GLU A 566 43.67 -21.20 -8.11
C GLU A 566 44.05 -20.26 -6.95
N GLY A 567 44.96 -19.32 -7.16
CA GLY A 567 45.35 -18.33 -6.15
C GLY A 567 44.16 -17.52 -5.63
N ILE A 568 43.25 -17.10 -6.52
CA ILE A 568 41.99 -16.41 -6.15
C ILE A 568 41.08 -17.32 -5.34
N ILE A 569 40.89 -18.57 -5.78
CA ILE A 569 40.07 -19.57 -5.09
C ILE A 569 40.58 -19.83 -3.68
N ARG A 570 41.90 -20.05 -3.51
CA ARG A 570 42.54 -20.31 -2.21
C ARG A 570 42.39 -19.14 -1.25
N ARG A 571 42.55 -17.91 -1.75
CA ARG A 571 42.36 -16.68 -0.97
C ARG A 571 40.91 -16.50 -0.51
N ALA A 572 39.94 -16.71 -1.41
CA ALA A 572 38.52 -16.67 -1.06
C ALA A 572 38.12 -17.76 -0.05
N GLU A 573 38.64 -18.99 -0.21
CA GLU A 573 38.42 -20.10 0.72
C GLU A 573 38.99 -19.78 2.11
N ALA A 574 40.22 -19.26 2.17
CA ALA A 574 40.88 -18.86 3.42
C ALA A 574 40.20 -17.66 4.10
N ALA A 575 39.65 -16.72 3.31
CA ALA A 575 38.82 -15.62 3.81
C ALA A 575 37.43 -16.10 4.29
N GLY A 576 37.03 -17.35 4.04
CA GLY A 576 35.78 -17.93 4.53
C GLY A 576 34.56 -17.70 3.63
N CYS A 577 34.78 -17.38 2.34
CA CYS A 577 33.71 -17.33 1.34
C CYS A 577 32.95 -18.67 1.28
N LYS A 578 31.65 -18.62 0.93
CA LYS A 578 30.77 -19.80 0.91
C LYS A 578 30.68 -20.49 -0.43
N ALA A 579 30.83 -19.74 -1.51
CA ALA A 579 30.68 -20.23 -2.87
C ALA A 579 31.63 -19.54 -3.85
N ILE A 580 32.02 -20.25 -4.90
CA ILE A 580 32.51 -19.72 -6.16
C ILE A 580 31.33 -19.50 -7.11
N PHE A 581 31.18 -18.28 -7.61
CA PHE A 581 30.25 -17.94 -8.68
C PHE A 581 31.03 -17.90 -10.00
N LEU A 582 31.17 -19.06 -10.65
CA LEU A 582 31.82 -19.17 -11.95
C LEU A 582 30.96 -18.46 -13.01
N THR A 583 31.51 -17.43 -13.64
CA THR A 583 30.80 -16.61 -14.63
C THR A 583 31.04 -17.17 -16.02
N ALA A 584 30.03 -17.85 -16.56
CA ALA A 584 30.09 -18.58 -17.83
C ALA A 584 29.61 -17.74 -19.04
N ASP A 585 28.90 -16.63 -18.82
CA ASP A 585 28.38 -15.75 -19.89
C ASP A 585 29.43 -14.82 -20.55
N SER A 586 30.71 -15.01 -20.22
CA SER A 586 31.82 -14.15 -20.67
C SER A 586 33.06 -14.92 -21.17
N PRO A 587 32.96 -15.81 -22.19
CA PRO A 587 34.14 -16.32 -22.90
C PRO A 587 34.92 -15.18 -23.60
N VAL A 588 34.18 -14.18 -24.09
CA VAL A 588 34.68 -12.91 -24.62
C VAL A 588 33.89 -11.76 -23.99
N LEU A 589 34.43 -10.54 -24.03
CA LEU A 589 33.72 -9.37 -23.51
C LEU A 589 32.58 -8.96 -24.46
N GLY A 590 31.42 -8.58 -23.91
CA GLY A 590 30.34 -8.00 -24.71
C GLY A 590 30.72 -6.64 -25.28
N VAL A 591 30.38 -6.38 -26.55
CA VAL A 591 30.67 -5.09 -27.23
C VAL A 591 29.83 -3.98 -26.62
N ARG A 592 30.48 -2.99 -25.98
CA ARG A 592 29.82 -1.87 -25.29
C ARG A 592 30.25 -0.53 -25.90
N TYR A 593 29.46 -0.02 -26.85
CA TYR A 593 29.83 1.18 -27.62
C TYR A 593 30.10 2.43 -26.77
N ASN A 594 29.52 2.53 -25.56
CA ASN A 594 29.83 3.61 -24.62
C ASN A 594 31.27 3.55 -24.08
N GLU A 595 31.83 2.35 -23.89
CA GLU A 595 33.22 2.19 -23.43
C GLU A 595 34.18 2.67 -24.52
N TRP A 596 33.92 2.30 -25.79
CA TRP A 596 34.70 2.77 -26.95
C TRP A 596 34.53 4.28 -27.20
N ARG A 597 33.29 4.78 -27.23
CA ARG A 597 32.97 6.20 -27.48
C ARG A 597 33.63 7.14 -26.47
N ASN A 598 33.71 6.73 -25.21
CA ASN A 598 34.24 7.55 -24.12
C ASN A 598 35.72 7.29 -23.85
N GLY A 599 36.37 6.36 -24.57
CA GLY A 599 37.73 5.91 -24.27
C GLY A 599 37.85 5.39 -22.83
N PHE A 600 36.91 4.55 -22.39
CA PHE A 600 36.80 4.15 -21.00
C PHE A 600 38.10 3.52 -20.48
N GLN A 601 38.57 4.08 -19.37
CA GLN A 601 39.66 3.59 -18.56
C GLN A 601 39.26 3.66 -17.08
N PRO A 602 39.68 2.69 -16.25
CA PRO A 602 39.53 2.78 -14.80
C PRO A 602 40.19 4.05 -14.24
N SER A 603 39.64 4.59 -13.14
CA SER A 603 40.19 5.82 -12.55
C SER A 603 41.66 5.63 -12.10
N PRO A 604 42.56 6.61 -12.34
CA PRO A 604 43.96 6.50 -11.98
C PRO A 604 44.18 6.17 -10.50
N GLY A 605 45.15 5.29 -10.22
CA GLY A 605 45.48 4.84 -8.86
C GLY A 605 44.66 3.66 -8.34
N LEU A 606 43.69 3.16 -9.11
CA LEU A 606 42.93 1.94 -8.76
C LEU A 606 43.61 0.68 -9.32
N GLY A 607 43.85 -0.31 -8.47
CA GLY A 607 44.37 -1.64 -8.85
C GLY A 607 43.29 -2.73 -8.84
N TYR A 608 43.69 -3.97 -9.20
CA TYR A 608 42.89 -5.19 -9.03
C TYR A 608 43.64 -6.21 -8.16
N PRO A 609 43.55 -6.14 -6.81
CA PRO A 609 44.35 -6.96 -5.90
C PRO A 609 44.10 -8.47 -5.98
N MET A 610 42.97 -8.90 -6.55
CA MET A 610 42.67 -10.31 -6.80
C MET A 610 43.36 -10.85 -8.06
N LEU A 611 43.57 -10.00 -9.07
CA LEU A 611 44.28 -10.33 -10.32
C LEU A 611 45.79 -10.01 -10.25
N ASN A 612 46.29 -9.53 -9.10
CA ASN A 612 47.65 -9.03 -8.91
C ASN A 612 48.05 -7.95 -9.94
N ARG A 613 47.12 -7.07 -10.34
CA ARG A 613 47.38 -5.96 -11.28
C ARG A 613 47.51 -4.63 -10.56
N SER A 614 48.61 -3.92 -10.81
CA SER A 614 48.81 -2.57 -10.29
C SER A 614 48.04 -1.53 -11.13
N PRO A 615 47.85 -0.30 -10.64
CA PRO A 615 47.30 0.80 -11.44
C PRO A 615 48.11 1.08 -12.72
N GLU A 616 49.42 0.90 -12.66
CA GLU A 616 50.34 1.07 -13.80
C GLU A 616 50.15 -0.02 -14.87
N ASP A 617 49.89 -1.27 -14.48
CA ASP A 617 49.55 -2.36 -15.42
C ASP A 617 48.25 -2.05 -16.17
N ILE A 618 47.24 -1.58 -15.43
CA ILE A 618 45.89 -1.32 -15.96
C ILE A 618 45.92 -0.17 -16.96
N ALA A 619 46.67 0.89 -16.67
CA ALA A 619 46.78 2.07 -17.54
C ALA A 619 47.46 1.82 -18.90
N GLN A 620 48.11 0.67 -19.11
CA GLN A 620 48.84 0.33 -20.34
C GLN A 620 47.97 -0.31 -21.44
N GLN A 621 46.72 -0.71 -21.14
CA GLN A 621 45.88 -1.50 -22.04
C GLN A 621 44.47 -0.90 -22.12
N SER A 622 43.71 -1.18 -23.19
CA SER A 622 42.27 -0.91 -23.16
C SER A 622 41.57 -1.90 -22.22
N HIS A 623 40.37 -1.55 -21.74
CA HIS A 623 39.58 -2.45 -20.90
C HIS A 623 39.28 -3.80 -21.57
N ASP A 624 39.09 -3.80 -22.90
CA ASP A 624 38.83 -5.00 -23.70
C ASP A 624 40.11 -5.84 -23.89
N ASP A 625 41.24 -5.20 -24.25
CA ASP A 625 42.55 -5.89 -24.32
C ASP A 625 42.93 -6.51 -22.97
N GLY A 626 42.72 -5.77 -21.89
CA GLY A 626 42.92 -6.23 -20.52
C GLY A 626 42.08 -7.46 -20.20
N PHE A 627 40.79 -7.46 -20.56
CA PHE A 627 39.90 -8.61 -20.37
C PHE A 627 40.36 -9.82 -21.22
N ASN A 628 40.62 -9.62 -22.50
CA ASN A 628 41.02 -10.68 -23.42
C ASN A 628 42.41 -11.26 -23.09
N SER A 629 43.28 -10.49 -22.41
CA SER A 629 44.60 -10.97 -21.98
C SER A 629 44.55 -12.06 -20.91
N PHE A 630 43.58 -12.00 -19.97
CA PHE A 630 43.50 -12.92 -18.83
C PHE A 630 42.42 -14.02 -19.02
N ASN A 631 41.29 -13.69 -19.65
CA ASN A 631 40.12 -14.55 -19.73
C ASN A 631 40.33 -15.72 -20.71
N SER A 632 39.79 -16.90 -20.38
CA SER A 632 39.79 -18.08 -21.26
C SER A 632 38.46 -18.23 -21.98
N ASP A 633 38.48 -17.97 -23.29
CA ASP A 633 37.43 -18.30 -24.26
C ASP A 633 37.21 -19.82 -24.45
N SER A 634 38.20 -20.65 -24.07
CA SER A 634 38.19 -22.10 -24.24
C SER A 634 37.52 -22.91 -23.11
N HIS A 635 36.81 -22.23 -22.20
CA HIS A 635 36.16 -22.85 -21.04
C HIS A 635 35.00 -23.79 -21.43
N SER A 636 34.72 -24.79 -20.60
CA SER A 636 33.60 -25.72 -20.83
C SER A 636 33.25 -26.51 -19.57
N TRP A 637 31.99 -26.92 -19.43
CA TRP A 637 31.48 -27.74 -18.31
C TRP A 637 32.44 -28.85 -17.85
N ALA A 638 32.89 -29.70 -18.78
CA ALA A 638 33.79 -30.82 -18.50
C ALA A 638 35.18 -30.42 -17.98
N LYS A 639 35.69 -29.24 -18.36
CA LYS A 639 36.99 -28.73 -17.90
C LYS A 639 36.86 -28.03 -16.56
N GLU A 640 35.94 -27.07 -16.48
CA GLU A 640 35.87 -26.13 -15.36
C GLU A 640 35.36 -26.82 -14.09
N ILE A 641 34.26 -27.58 -14.15
CA ILE A 641 33.63 -28.10 -12.93
C ILE A 641 34.47 -29.20 -12.29
N SER A 642 35.01 -30.11 -13.10
CA SER A 642 35.93 -31.16 -12.64
C SER A 642 37.20 -30.57 -12.00
N TRP A 643 37.75 -29.51 -12.57
CA TRP A 643 38.92 -28.83 -12.00
C TRP A 643 38.56 -28.07 -10.71
N LEU A 644 37.51 -27.25 -10.70
CA LEU A 644 37.07 -26.51 -9.52
C LEU A 644 36.81 -27.45 -8.32
N ARG A 645 36.12 -28.58 -8.53
CA ARG A 645 35.90 -29.61 -7.49
C ARG A 645 37.18 -30.24 -6.95
N SER A 646 38.28 -30.23 -7.72
CA SER A 646 39.58 -30.72 -7.24
C SER A 646 40.37 -29.69 -6.44
N VAL A 647 40.07 -28.38 -6.60
CA VAL A 647 40.80 -27.29 -5.92
C VAL A 647 40.05 -26.63 -4.77
N THR A 648 38.72 -26.72 -4.66
CA THR A 648 37.97 -26.10 -3.52
C THR A 648 36.87 -26.98 -2.93
N LYS A 649 36.55 -26.69 -1.66
CA LYS A 649 35.41 -27.21 -0.89
C LYS A 649 34.23 -26.22 -0.80
N MET A 650 34.37 -25.01 -1.33
CA MET A 650 33.26 -24.06 -1.45
C MET A 650 32.17 -24.61 -2.40
N GLU A 651 30.95 -24.13 -2.24
CA GLU A 651 29.89 -24.41 -3.22
C GLU A 651 30.27 -23.87 -4.61
N ILE A 652 29.94 -24.59 -5.68
CA ILE A 652 30.18 -24.18 -7.07
C ILE A 652 28.86 -23.80 -7.71
N TRP A 653 28.75 -22.54 -8.11
CA TRP A 653 27.57 -21.95 -8.74
C TRP A 653 27.89 -21.43 -10.12
N ILE A 654 26.97 -21.63 -11.07
CA ILE A 654 27.12 -21.15 -12.44
C ILE A 654 26.31 -19.87 -12.63
N LYS A 655 27.00 -18.76 -12.90
CA LYS A 655 26.40 -17.46 -13.21
C LYS A 655 26.44 -17.22 -14.71
N GLY A 656 25.31 -16.80 -15.27
CA GLY A 656 25.16 -16.55 -16.71
C GLY A 656 24.20 -17.53 -17.41
N VAL A 657 23.48 -18.34 -16.63
CA VAL A 657 22.52 -19.32 -17.16
C VAL A 657 21.28 -18.60 -17.66
N LEU A 658 20.82 -18.93 -18.87
CA LEU A 658 19.57 -18.42 -19.47
C LEU A 658 18.68 -19.51 -20.07
N THR A 659 19.16 -20.76 -20.12
CA THR A 659 18.49 -21.87 -20.79
C THR A 659 18.12 -22.98 -19.79
N PRO A 660 16.97 -23.65 -19.97
CA PRO A 660 16.65 -24.91 -19.26
C PRO A 660 17.74 -25.98 -19.40
N GLU A 661 18.39 -26.05 -20.56
CA GLU A 661 19.42 -27.02 -20.91
C GLU A 661 20.68 -26.86 -20.05
N ASP A 662 21.14 -25.62 -19.84
CA ASP A 662 22.27 -25.31 -18.95
C ASP A 662 21.94 -25.58 -17.47
N VAL A 663 20.66 -25.55 -17.07
CA VAL A 663 20.23 -25.98 -15.72
C VAL A 663 20.33 -27.50 -15.57
N GLU A 664 19.92 -28.27 -16.58
CA GLU A 664 20.10 -29.74 -16.58
C GLU A 664 21.59 -30.13 -16.61
N LEU A 665 22.43 -29.41 -17.37
CA LEU A 665 23.88 -29.59 -17.33
C LEU A 665 24.46 -29.26 -15.94
N ALA A 666 24.03 -28.18 -15.29
CA ALA A 666 24.46 -27.87 -13.93
C ALA A 666 24.09 -28.99 -12.93
N ILE A 667 22.96 -29.67 -13.12
CA ILE A 667 22.57 -30.86 -12.33
C ILE A 667 23.46 -32.06 -12.66
N GLU A 668 23.72 -32.34 -13.94
CA GLU A 668 24.57 -33.44 -14.40
C GLU A 668 26.00 -33.33 -13.82
N TYR A 669 26.57 -32.13 -13.89
CA TYR A 669 27.89 -31.80 -13.34
C TYR A 669 27.89 -31.59 -11.81
N LYS A 670 26.73 -31.76 -11.15
CA LYS A 670 26.57 -31.65 -9.69
C LYS A 670 27.06 -30.32 -9.14
N CYS A 671 26.70 -29.22 -9.80
CA CYS A 671 26.84 -27.87 -9.25
C CYS A 671 25.87 -27.67 -8.09
N ASP A 672 26.21 -26.81 -7.14
CA ASP A 672 25.40 -26.58 -5.93
C ASP A 672 24.24 -25.59 -6.20
N GLY A 673 24.38 -24.75 -7.22
CA GLY A 673 23.34 -23.82 -7.66
C GLY A 673 23.62 -23.18 -9.03
N VAL A 674 22.62 -22.47 -9.54
CA VAL A 674 22.71 -21.64 -10.75
C VAL A 674 22.17 -20.24 -10.48
N ILE A 675 22.66 -19.27 -11.24
CA ILE A 675 22.18 -17.88 -11.21
C ILE A 675 21.71 -17.51 -12.61
N ILE A 676 20.39 -17.36 -12.74
CA ILE A 676 19.74 -16.92 -13.96
C ILE A 676 20.15 -15.46 -14.21
N SER A 677 20.93 -15.24 -15.25
CA SER A 677 21.67 -13.98 -15.46
C SER A 677 22.06 -13.81 -16.93
N ASN A 678 21.84 -12.61 -17.47
CA ASN A 678 22.38 -12.16 -18.76
C ASN A 678 23.46 -11.07 -18.54
N HIS A 679 24.20 -11.19 -17.43
CA HIS A 679 25.15 -10.18 -16.95
C HIS A 679 24.55 -8.76 -16.79
N GLY A 680 23.24 -8.66 -16.57
CA GLY A 680 22.52 -7.38 -16.57
C GLY A 680 22.47 -6.68 -17.93
N GLY A 681 22.48 -7.46 -19.03
CA GLY A 681 22.50 -6.99 -20.42
C GLY A 681 23.86 -6.47 -20.90
N ARG A 682 24.97 -6.93 -20.31
CA ARG A 682 26.35 -6.43 -20.59
C ARG A 682 27.19 -7.34 -21.48
N GLN A 683 26.69 -8.51 -21.83
CA GLN A 683 27.38 -9.55 -22.60
C GLN A 683 26.75 -9.69 -23.98
N LEU A 684 25.90 -10.69 -24.21
CA LEU A 684 25.10 -10.81 -25.44
C LEU A 684 23.81 -9.98 -25.31
N ASP A 685 23.66 -8.97 -26.17
CA ASP A 685 22.40 -8.23 -26.34
C ASP A 685 21.40 -9.04 -27.17
N GLU A 686 20.13 -8.60 -27.23
CA GLU A 686 19.01 -9.34 -27.81
C GLU A 686 18.71 -10.69 -27.12
N THR A 687 19.35 -10.98 -25.97
CA THR A 687 18.96 -12.06 -25.08
C THR A 687 17.68 -11.72 -24.30
N PRO A 688 16.85 -12.72 -23.96
CA PRO A 688 15.66 -12.51 -23.13
C PRO A 688 15.95 -11.86 -21.78
N ALA A 689 14.93 -11.22 -21.19
CA ALA A 689 14.99 -10.79 -19.80
C ALA A 689 15.10 -11.99 -18.86
N THR A 690 15.90 -11.88 -17.80
CA THR A 690 16.14 -12.99 -16.85
C THR A 690 14.85 -13.49 -16.19
N ILE A 691 13.90 -12.58 -15.93
CA ILE A 691 12.58 -12.90 -15.37
C ILE A 691 11.67 -13.68 -16.33
N ASP A 692 11.86 -13.55 -17.64
CA ASP A 692 11.06 -14.26 -18.65
C ASP A 692 11.54 -15.73 -18.82
N VAL A 693 12.83 -16.00 -18.63
CA VAL A 693 13.40 -17.37 -18.71
C VAL A 693 13.40 -18.12 -17.38
N LEU A 694 13.33 -17.40 -16.24
CA LEU A 694 13.30 -17.96 -14.89
C LEU A 694 12.27 -19.09 -14.71
N PRO A 695 11.01 -19.01 -15.18
CA PRO A 695 10.02 -20.07 -14.97
C PRO A 695 10.40 -21.39 -15.64
N ALA A 696 10.94 -21.33 -16.86
CA ALA A 696 11.39 -22.52 -17.60
C ALA A 696 12.64 -23.13 -16.95
N CYS A 697 13.57 -22.29 -16.47
CA CYS A 697 14.73 -22.72 -15.72
C CYS A 697 14.35 -23.38 -14.38
N ALA A 698 13.35 -22.85 -13.67
CA ALA A 698 12.81 -23.43 -12.45
C ALA A 698 12.11 -24.78 -12.70
N GLN A 699 11.38 -24.89 -13.82
CA GLN A 699 10.79 -26.15 -14.28
C GLN A 699 11.83 -27.20 -14.70
N ALA A 700 13.00 -26.78 -15.20
CA ALA A 700 14.14 -27.67 -15.41
C ALA A 700 14.74 -28.12 -14.06
N ALA A 701 14.99 -27.21 -13.12
CA ALA A 701 15.56 -27.58 -11.83
C ALA A 701 14.73 -28.62 -11.06
N ARG A 702 13.41 -28.46 -10.98
CA ARG A 702 12.49 -29.36 -10.22
C ARG A 702 12.94 -29.58 -8.76
N GLY A 703 13.58 -28.57 -8.15
CA GLY A 703 14.15 -28.66 -6.81
C GLY A 703 15.45 -29.50 -6.70
N ARG A 704 16.01 -30.01 -7.80
CA ARG A 704 17.28 -30.78 -7.81
C ARG A 704 18.52 -29.89 -7.66
N ILE A 705 18.41 -28.61 -7.97
CA ILE A 705 19.46 -27.60 -7.86
C ILE A 705 18.86 -26.27 -7.40
N ARG A 706 19.63 -25.47 -6.67
CA ARG A 706 19.21 -24.17 -6.15
C ARG A 706 19.26 -23.11 -7.26
N ILE A 707 18.26 -22.23 -7.29
CA ILE A 707 18.16 -21.16 -8.30
C ILE A 707 18.18 -19.80 -7.63
N HIS A 708 19.14 -18.98 -8.03
CA HIS A 708 19.14 -17.55 -7.81
C HIS A 708 18.90 -16.81 -9.14
N VAL A 709 18.60 -15.50 -9.07
CA VAL A 709 18.42 -14.65 -10.26
C VAL A 709 19.00 -13.25 -10.06
N ASP A 710 19.58 -12.68 -11.11
CA ASP A 710 19.95 -11.27 -11.19
C ASP A 710 19.37 -10.61 -12.46
N GLY A 711 19.68 -9.32 -12.69
CA GLY A 711 19.19 -8.56 -13.84
C GLY A 711 17.83 -7.89 -13.58
N GLY A 712 17.70 -6.64 -14.01
CA GLY A 712 16.41 -5.92 -14.05
C GLY A 712 15.76 -5.48 -12.73
N ILE A 713 16.04 -6.15 -11.60
CA ILE A 713 15.39 -5.89 -10.30
C ILE A 713 15.59 -4.44 -9.84
N ARG A 714 14.49 -3.71 -9.60
CA ARG A 714 14.51 -2.31 -9.13
C ARG A 714 13.54 -2.01 -7.98
N SER A 715 12.63 -2.92 -7.67
CA SER A 715 11.67 -2.76 -6.58
C SER A 715 11.52 -4.03 -5.73
N GLY A 716 10.99 -3.88 -4.52
CA GLY A 716 10.61 -5.03 -3.69
C GLY A 716 9.51 -5.90 -4.31
N ALA A 717 8.68 -5.34 -5.19
CA ALA A 717 7.72 -6.11 -5.98
C ALA A 717 8.41 -7.02 -7.01
N ASP A 718 9.58 -6.63 -7.54
CA ASP A 718 10.34 -7.45 -8.49
C ASP A 718 10.99 -8.64 -7.81
N ILE A 719 11.48 -8.44 -6.57
CA ILE A 719 11.95 -9.51 -5.69
C ILE A 719 10.80 -10.51 -5.46
N PHE A 720 9.61 -10.03 -5.07
CA PHE A 720 8.46 -10.92 -4.85
C PHE A 720 8.06 -11.71 -6.11
N LYS A 721 8.07 -11.09 -7.30
CA LYS A 721 7.78 -11.78 -8.58
C LYS A 721 8.81 -12.88 -8.86
N ALA A 722 10.10 -12.60 -8.71
CA ALA A 722 11.17 -13.57 -8.93
C ALA A 722 11.02 -14.82 -8.04
N LEU A 723 10.73 -14.63 -6.75
CA LEU A 723 10.46 -15.75 -5.84
C LEU A 723 9.21 -16.53 -6.24
N ALA A 724 8.12 -15.82 -6.58
CA ALA A 724 6.87 -16.44 -7.02
C ALA A 724 6.99 -17.21 -8.34
N LEU A 725 8.05 -16.96 -9.12
CA LEU A 725 8.38 -17.64 -10.38
C LEU A 725 9.49 -18.70 -10.24
N GLY A 726 9.97 -18.97 -9.02
CA GLY A 726 10.83 -20.11 -8.71
C GLY A 726 12.28 -19.81 -8.30
N ALA A 727 12.65 -18.55 -8.09
CA ALA A 727 13.94 -18.23 -7.47
C ALA A 727 13.90 -18.42 -5.93
N GLU A 728 15.02 -18.84 -5.35
CA GLU A 728 15.25 -18.89 -3.90
C GLU A 728 15.69 -17.52 -3.35
N CYS A 729 16.57 -16.82 -4.09
CA CYS A 729 17.10 -15.51 -3.71
C CYS A 729 17.45 -14.66 -4.94
N CYS A 730 17.30 -13.35 -4.80
CA CYS A 730 17.63 -12.33 -5.80
C CYS A 730 19.02 -11.72 -5.58
N TRP A 731 19.63 -11.17 -6.64
CA TRP A 731 20.89 -10.42 -6.56
C TRP A 731 20.81 -9.09 -7.33
N VAL A 732 21.36 -8.02 -6.75
CA VAL A 732 21.38 -6.66 -7.35
C VAL A 732 22.78 -6.12 -7.58
N GLY A 733 23.09 -5.72 -8.82
CA GLY A 733 24.36 -5.09 -9.20
C GLY A 733 24.28 -3.56 -9.20
N ARG A 734 23.84 -2.95 -10.33
CA ARG A 734 23.77 -1.49 -10.52
C ARG A 734 23.16 -0.69 -9.34
N PRO A 735 22.08 -1.14 -8.66
CA PRO A 735 21.57 -0.43 -7.48
C PRO A 735 22.60 -0.21 -6.35
N ALA A 736 23.52 -1.15 -6.12
CA ALA A 736 24.59 -0.98 -5.13
C ALA A 736 25.61 0.08 -5.58
N LEU A 737 25.97 0.10 -6.86
CA LEU A 737 26.87 1.10 -7.45
C LEU A 737 26.28 2.51 -7.37
N TRP A 738 24.96 2.64 -7.60
CA TRP A 738 24.25 3.90 -7.42
C TRP A 738 24.16 4.33 -5.94
N GLY A 739 24.00 3.37 -5.02
CA GLY A 739 24.11 3.61 -3.58
C GLY A 739 25.48 4.17 -3.19
N LEU A 740 26.56 3.52 -3.61
CA LEU A 740 27.93 3.99 -3.39
C LEU A 740 28.13 5.41 -3.95
N ALA A 741 27.77 5.64 -5.21
CA ALA A 741 27.92 6.93 -5.86
C ALA A 741 27.09 8.04 -5.19
N TYR A 742 25.94 7.70 -4.60
CA TYR A 742 25.11 8.66 -3.89
C TYR A 742 25.71 9.09 -2.55
N ASN A 743 26.11 8.14 -1.68
CA ASN A 743 26.62 8.44 -0.34
C ASN A 743 27.38 7.26 0.30
N GLY A 744 28.27 6.61 -0.45
CA GLY A 744 29.11 5.50 0.02
C GLY A 744 28.32 4.38 0.70
N GLU A 745 28.80 3.93 1.85
CA GLU A 745 28.14 2.90 2.67
C GLU A 745 26.68 3.25 3.00
N GLN A 746 26.40 4.50 3.36
CA GLN A 746 25.06 4.95 3.75
C GLN A 746 24.08 4.90 2.57
N GLY A 747 24.55 5.14 1.35
CA GLY A 747 23.73 5.01 0.14
C GLY A 747 23.45 3.56 -0.25
N VAL A 748 24.36 2.62 0.01
CA VAL A 748 24.10 1.17 -0.14
C VAL A 748 23.13 0.67 0.93
N GLU A 749 23.28 1.12 2.19
CA GLU A 749 22.35 0.83 3.28
C GLU A 749 20.93 1.36 2.94
N LEU A 750 20.85 2.58 2.42
CA LEU A 750 19.61 3.17 1.91
C LEU A 750 18.97 2.33 0.79
N MET A 751 19.75 1.91 -0.21
CA MET A 751 19.30 1.03 -1.30
C MET A 751 18.67 -0.27 -0.78
N LEU A 752 19.38 -0.96 0.12
CA LEU A 752 18.92 -2.21 0.72
C LEU A 752 17.66 -2.01 1.56
N ARG A 753 17.59 -0.91 2.33
CA ARG A 753 16.41 -0.55 3.13
C ARG A 753 15.18 -0.23 2.27
N ILE A 754 15.34 0.46 1.14
CA ILE A 754 14.24 0.70 0.18
C ILE A 754 13.68 -0.64 -0.30
N LEU A 755 14.53 -1.52 -0.82
CA LEU A 755 14.10 -2.81 -1.38
C LEU A 755 13.48 -3.72 -0.32
N TYR A 756 14.00 -3.70 0.91
CA TYR A 756 13.43 -4.41 2.05
C TYR A 756 12.02 -3.92 2.41
N GLU A 757 11.84 -2.60 2.60
CA GLU A 757 10.53 -2.04 2.99
C GLU A 757 9.49 -2.20 1.87
N GLU A 758 9.89 -2.06 0.60
CA GLU A 758 9.02 -2.37 -0.53
C GLU A 758 8.65 -3.86 -0.60
N PHE A 759 9.61 -4.77 -0.35
CA PHE A 759 9.37 -6.22 -0.41
C PHE A 759 8.43 -6.65 0.73
N LYS A 760 8.69 -6.18 1.94
CA LYS A 760 7.82 -6.38 3.11
C LYS A 760 6.42 -5.85 2.85
N ARG A 761 6.29 -4.62 2.35
CA ARG A 761 5.00 -4.01 1.99
C ARG A 761 4.29 -4.78 0.87
N CYS A 762 5.05 -5.29 -0.11
CA CYS A 762 4.51 -6.15 -1.15
C CYS A 762 3.90 -7.43 -0.54
N MET A 763 4.64 -8.15 0.31
CA MET A 763 4.15 -9.32 1.04
C MET A 763 2.92 -9.02 1.91
N GLN A 764 2.88 -7.86 2.58
CA GLN A 764 1.74 -7.44 3.39
C GLN A 764 0.43 -7.30 2.60
N LEU A 765 0.48 -7.14 1.28
CA LEU A 765 -0.71 -6.97 0.46
C LEU A 765 -1.23 -8.29 -0.14
N VAL A 766 -0.93 -9.50 0.40
CA VAL A 766 -1.19 -10.80 -0.30
C VAL A 766 -1.82 -12.02 0.47
N GLY A 767 -2.41 -11.94 1.69
CA GLY A 767 -2.96 -13.06 2.56
C GLY A 767 -4.21 -14.00 2.19
N CYS A 768 -4.65 -15.04 3.01
CA CYS A 768 -5.44 -16.32 2.72
C CYS A 768 -6.03 -17.31 3.85
N TRP A 769 -7.27 -17.89 3.74
CA TRP A 769 -8.01 -19.04 4.47
C TRP A 769 -9.19 -18.80 5.50
N THR A 770 -10.17 -19.77 5.64
CA THR A 770 -11.41 -19.83 6.54
C THR A 770 -12.07 -21.25 6.68
N SER A 771 -12.89 -21.52 7.74
CA SER A 771 -13.40 -22.84 8.19
C SER A 771 -14.81 -23.36 7.79
N ARG A 772 -15.74 -22.54 7.25
CA ARG A 772 -17.17 -22.97 7.11
C ARG A 772 -17.43 -24.16 6.17
N VAL A 773 -16.73 -24.20 5.02
CA VAL A 773 -16.95 -25.23 3.98
C VAL A 773 -16.39 -26.59 4.42
N GLU A 774 -15.27 -26.59 5.14
CA GLU A 774 -14.66 -27.80 5.71
C GLU A 774 -15.65 -28.55 6.61
N THR A 775 -16.43 -27.82 7.42
CA THR A 775 -17.47 -28.41 8.29
C THR A 775 -18.55 -29.16 7.50
N VAL A 776 -18.92 -28.70 6.30
CA VAL A 776 -19.89 -29.38 5.42
C VAL A 776 -19.27 -30.61 4.77
N LEU A 777 -18.06 -30.50 4.24
CA LEU A 777 -17.35 -31.59 3.58
C LEU A 777 -17.12 -32.77 4.54
N GLU A 778 -16.63 -32.49 5.74
CA GLU A 778 -16.30 -33.50 6.75
C GLU A 778 -17.55 -34.13 7.40
N TYR A 779 -18.63 -33.37 7.65
CA TYR A 779 -19.84 -33.95 8.23
C TYR A 779 -20.53 -34.94 7.29
N PHE A 780 -20.65 -34.57 6.01
CA PHE A 780 -21.30 -35.40 4.99
C PHE A 780 -20.33 -36.40 4.33
N ASN A 781 -19.06 -36.46 4.77
CA ASN A 781 -17.99 -37.29 4.18
C ASN A 781 -17.84 -37.11 2.66
N ILE A 782 -18.06 -35.88 2.15
CA ILE A 782 -17.95 -35.57 0.73
C ILE A 782 -16.46 -35.59 0.34
N PRO A 783 -16.01 -36.48 -0.57
CA PRO A 783 -14.59 -36.61 -0.89
C PRO A 783 -14.00 -35.33 -1.48
N TYR A 784 -12.92 -34.83 -0.88
CA TYR A 784 -12.20 -33.65 -1.37
C TYR A 784 -10.68 -33.81 -1.21
N SER A 785 -9.94 -33.05 -2.01
CA SER A 785 -8.49 -32.91 -1.87
C SER A 785 -8.20 -31.55 -1.26
N ALA A 786 -7.90 -31.51 0.04
CA ALA A 786 -7.49 -30.27 0.71
C ALA A 786 -6.15 -29.77 0.15
N GLN A 787 -6.08 -28.49 -0.24
CA GLN A 787 -4.81 -27.82 -0.53
C GLN A 787 -4.66 -26.60 0.38
N ILE A 788 -4.15 -26.83 1.59
CA ILE A 788 -3.81 -25.75 2.51
C ILE A 788 -2.67 -24.94 1.89
N ILE A 789 -2.86 -23.63 1.80
CA ILE A 789 -1.84 -22.69 1.31
C ILE A 789 -1.77 -21.52 2.28
N HIS A 790 -0.56 -20.99 2.47
CA HIS A 790 -0.33 -19.95 3.46
C HIS A 790 -1.20 -18.73 3.19
N LEU A 791 -1.37 -17.85 4.19
CA LEU A 791 -2.11 -16.62 3.98
C LEU A 791 -1.62 -15.97 2.66
N SER A 792 -0.33 -15.61 2.55
CA SER A 792 0.25 -14.78 1.48
C SER A 792 0.10 -15.21 -0.01
N GLU A 793 -0.66 -16.25 -0.34
CA GLU A 793 -0.59 -16.90 -1.66
C GLU A 793 -1.89 -16.90 -2.47
N VAL A 794 -3.05 -16.68 -1.87
CA VAL A 794 -4.24 -17.34 -2.42
C VAL A 794 -4.87 -16.59 -3.61
N LYS A 795 -4.41 -15.39 -3.98
CA LYS A 795 -4.80 -14.78 -5.28
C LYS A 795 -4.16 -15.46 -6.48
N LYS A 796 -3.17 -16.33 -6.25
CA LYS A 796 -2.67 -17.28 -7.24
C LYS A 796 -3.74 -18.33 -7.62
N ILE A 797 -4.69 -18.64 -6.72
CA ILE A 797 -5.70 -19.69 -6.94
C ILE A 797 -7.12 -19.11 -7.10
N SER A 798 -7.52 -18.18 -6.25
CA SER A 798 -8.83 -17.50 -6.27
C SER A 798 -8.72 -16.08 -6.84
N HIS A 799 -9.58 -15.74 -7.82
CA HIS A 799 -9.58 -14.40 -8.41
C HIS A 799 -10.15 -13.31 -7.49
N THR A 800 -11.14 -13.62 -6.65
CA THR A 800 -11.85 -12.63 -5.81
C THR A 800 -10.99 -12.01 -4.71
N GLY A 801 -9.98 -12.74 -4.24
CA GLY A 801 -9.29 -12.39 -3.01
C GLY A 801 -9.72 -13.18 -1.78
N LEU A 802 -10.69 -14.09 -1.93
CA LEU A 802 -11.33 -14.81 -0.83
C LEU A 802 -11.09 -16.32 -0.90
N VAL A 803 -11.22 -17.00 0.22
CA VAL A 803 -11.30 -18.47 0.33
C VAL A 803 -12.39 -18.78 1.37
N PRO A 804 -12.82 -20.05 1.56
CA PRO A 804 -12.54 -21.22 0.71
C PRO A 804 -12.86 -20.95 -0.76
N LEU A 805 -12.20 -21.69 -1.64
CA LEU A 805 -12.40 -21.72 -3.08
C LEU A 805 -12.59 -23.18 -3.44
N LEU A 806 -13.66 -23.49 -4.16
CA LEU A 806 -13.86 -24.83 -4.71
C LEU A 806 -13.56 -24.82 -6.21
N GLU A 807 -12.69 -25.72 -6.66
CA GLU A 807 -12.46 -26.01 -8.07
C GLU A 807 -13.29 -27.22 -8.48
N CYS A 808 -14.31 -26.99 -9.30
CA CYS A 808 -15.42 -27.93 -9.54
C CYS A 808 -15.11 -28.87 -10.71
N ARG A 809 -14.18 -29.81 -10.49
CA ARG A 809 -13.64 -30.71 -11.55
C ARG A 809 -14.71 -31.53 -12.29
N SER A 810 -15.86 -31.79 -11.66
CA SER A 810 -17.00 -32.52 -12.24
C SER A 810 -17.74 -31.76 -13.34
N LEU A 811 -17.66 -30.42 -13.37
CA LEU A 811 -18.30 -29.58 -14.40
C LEU A 811 -17.34 -29.15 -15.52
N GLY A 812 -16.16 -29.76 -15.62
CA GLY A 812 -15.13 -29.43 -16.60
C GLY A 812 -14.00 -28.55 -16.05
N GLN A 813 -12.99 -28.28 -16.87
CA GLN A 813 -11.86 -27.45 -16.47
C GLN A 813 -12.29 -25.97 -16.34
N ASN A 814 -11.84 -25.31 -15.27
CA ASN A 814 -11.92 -23.87 -14.95
C ASN A 814 -13.13 -23.32 -14.16
N ILE A 815 -14.14 -24.12 -13.77
CA ILE A 815 -15.20 -23.60 -12.87
C ILE A 815 -14.68 -23.48 -11.43
N ARG A 816 -14.60 -22.23 -10.94
CA ARG A 816 -14.05 -21.86 -9.63
C ARG A 816 -15.06 -21.06 -8.81
N LEU A 817 -15.61 -21.70 -7.79
CA LEU A 817 -16.58 -21.07 -6.89
C LEU A 817 -15.86 -20.39 -5.73
N ASN A 818 -16.13 -19.10 -5.57
CA ASN A 818 -15.67 -18.27 -4.48
C ASN A 818 -16.89 -17.87 -3.65
N ASP A 819 -16.67 -17.58 -2.37
CA ASP A 819 -17.67 -17.47 -1.32
C ASP A 819 -18.13 -18.82 -0.72
N SER A 820 -18.27 -18.84 0.61
CA SER A 820 -18.64 -20.05 1.34
C SER A 820 -20.07 -20.51 1.06
N LEU A 821 -21.02 -19.59 0.81
CA LEU A 821 -22.43 -19.95 0.61
C LEU A 821 -22.63 -20.45 -0.81
N ALA A 822 -22.02 -19.79 -1.79
CA ALA A 822 -21.99 -20.26 -3.18
C ALA A 822 -21.37 -21.67 -3.32
N ILE A 823 -20.27 -21.93 -2.60
CA ILE A 823 -19.66 -23.27 -2.55
C ILE A 823 -20.60 -24.30 -1.93
N CYS A 824 -21.26 -23.98 -0.82
CA CYS A 824 -22.17 -24.91 -0.15
C CYS A 824 -23.44 -25.18 -0.98
N GLU A 825 -23.98 -24.19 -1.68
CA GLU A 825 -25.10 -24.39 -2.62
C GLU A 825 -24.71 -25.35 -3.77
N PHE A 826 -23.52 -25.20 -4.35
CA PHE A 826 -23.02 -26.13 -5.35
C PHE A 826 -22.81 -27.55 -4.80
N LEU A 827 -22.31 -27.70 -3.56
CA LEU A 827 -22.20 -29.01 -2.93
C LEU A 827 -23.59 -29.64 -2.72
N ALA A 828 -24.60 -28.85 -2.36
CA ALA A 828 -25.98 -29.32 -2.22
C ALA A 828 -26.63 -29.69 -3.56
N GLU A 829 -26.32 -28.97 -4.64
CA GLU A 829 -26.77 -29.28 -6.01
C GLU A 829 -26.07 -30.54 -6.55
N SER A 830 -24.78 -30.71 -6.28
CA SER A 830 -23.97 -31.83 -6.78
C SER A 830 -24.19 -33.15 -6.05
N ASN A 831 -24.75 -33.12 -4.83
CA ASN A 831 -25.00 -34.29 -3.99
C ASN A 831 -26.46 -34.26 -3.46
N PRO A 832 -27.47 -34.30 -4.35
CA PRO A 832 -28.87 -34.10 -3.99
C PRO A 832 -29.41 -35.17 -3.02
N GLU A 833 -28.82 -36.35 -3.00
CA GLU A 833 -29.14 -37.45 -2.09
C GLU A 833 -28.72 -37.19 -0.64
N LEU A 834 -27.71 -36.34 -0.39
CA LEU A 834 -27.17 -36.06 0.95
C LEU A 834 -28.00 -35.03 1.73
N ASN A 835 -28.89 -34.27 1.08
CA ASN A 835 -29.82 -33.32 1.71
C ASN A 835 -29.13 -32.25 2.58
N LEU A 836 -28.04 -31.67 2.07
CA LEU A 836 -27.30 -30.56 2.71
C LEU A 836 -28.18 -29.34 3.07
N TRP A 837 -29.34 -29.23 2.41
CA TRP A 837 -30.46 -28.40 2.83
C TRP A 837 -31.70 -29.25 3.11
N PRO A 838 -32.61 -28.80 4.01
CA PRO A 838 -33.85 -29.50 4.33
C PRO A 838 -34.70 -29.86 3.10
N ARG A 839 -35.33 -31.04 3.14
CA ARG A 839 -36.22 -31.52 2.07
C ARG A 839 -37.49 -30.68 1.97
N ASP A 840 -38.14 -30.38 3.07
CA ASP A 840 -39.31 -29.52 3.09
C ASP A 840 -38.97 -28.11 2.56
N ARG A 841 -39.85 -27.59 1.69
CA ARG A 841 -39.63 -26.32 0.98
C ARG A 841 -39.63 -25.11 1.91
N GLN A 842 -40.41 -25.13 2.98
CA GLN A 842 -40.50 -24.04 3.96
C GLN A 842 -39.23 -24.02 4.83
N LEU A 843 -38.83 -25.18 5.38
CA LEU A 843 -37.58 -25.30 6.14
C LEU A 843 -36.35 -24.96 5.31
N ARG A 844 -36.32 -25.36 4.03
CA ARG A 844 -35.25 -24.98 3.08
C ARG A 844 -35.13 -23.48 2.88
N ALA A 845 -36.25 -22.78 2.76
CA ALA A 845 -36.27 -21.32 2.58
C ALA A 845 -35.77 -20.60 3.85
N LEU A 846 -36.20 -21.06 5.03
CA LEU A 846 -35.76 -20.52 6.32
C LEU A 846 -34.26 -20.78 6.58
N ALA A 847 -33.77 -21.99 6.27
CA ALA A 847 -32.36 -22.36 6.42
C ALA A 847 -31.44 -21.48 5.56
N ARG A 848 -31.80 -21.25 4.29
CA ARG A 848 -31.09 -20.34 3.38
C ARG A 848 -31.12 -18.89 3.89
N SER A 849 -32.27 -18.42 4.40
CA SER A 849 -32.40 -17.08 4.99
C SER A 849 -31.48 -16.90 6.20
N ALA A 850 -31.47 -17.86 7.13
CA ALA A 850 -30.62 -17.81 8.33
C ALA A 850 -29.12 -17.84 7.98
N ALA A 851 -28.71 -18.66 7.01
CA ALA A 851 -27.33 -18.71 6.54
C ALA A 851 -26.89 -17.38 5.88
N ALA A 852 -27.75 -16.76 5.07
CA ALA A 852 -27.49 -15.47 4.44
C ALA A 852 -27.45 -14.31 5.46
N GLU A 853 -28.31 -14.34 6.47
CA GLU A 853 -28.32 -13.36 7.57
C GLU A 853 -27.06 -13.46 8.44
N MET A 854 -26.60 -14.67 8.79
CA MET A 854 -25.30 -14.89 9.42
C MET A 854 -24.17 -14.32 8.56
N HIS A 855 -24.19 -14.64 7.25
CA HIS A 855 -23.10 -14.27 6.35
C HIS A 855 -22.94 -12.74 6.23
N SER A 856 -24.05 -12.01 6.08
CA SER A 856 -24.08 -10.56 5.87
C SER A 856 -24.12 -9.73 7.17
N GLY A 857 -24.54 -10.30 8.29
CA GLY A 857 -24.76 -9.59 9.57
C GLY A 857 -23.63 -9.71 10.60
N PHE A 858 -23.95 -9.28 11.84
CA PHE A 858 -23.15 -9.48 13.05
C PHE A 858 -21.71 -8.94 12.96
N SER A 859 -21.57 -7.70 12.46
CA SER A 859 -20.26 -7.07 12.24
C SER A 859 -19.56 -6.70 13.54
N THR A 860 -20.29 -6.30 14.58
CA THR A 860 -19.69 -5.95 15.89
C THR A 860 -19.11 -7.19 16.54
N LEU A 861 -19.86 -8.31 16.56
CA LEU A 861 -19.37 -9.59 17.04
C LEU A 861 -18.18 -10.09 16.21
N ARG A 862 -18.25 -9.96 14.88
CA ARG A 862 -17.20 -10.42 13.96
C ARG A 862 -15.90 -9.63 14.08
N ASN A 863 -15.97 -8.33 14.35
CA ASN A 863 -14.80 -7.45 14.41
C ASN A 863 -14.12 -7.47 15.79
N ASN A 864 -14.89 -7.66 16.86
CA ASN A 864 -14.40 -7.52 18.24
C ASN A 864 -14.19 -8.86 18.97
N TYR A 865 -14.80 -9.95 18.49
CA TYR A 865 -14.77 -11.27 19.13
C TYR A 865 -14.49 -12.33 18.04
N GLY A 866 -13.22 -12.46 17.66
CA GLY A 866 -12.77 -13.37 16.61
C GLY A 866 -13.06 -14.84 16.94
N THR A 867 -13.32 -15.68 15.94
CA THR A 867 -13.50 -17.12 16.22
C THR A 867 -12.15 -17.75 16.58
N ASN A 868 -12.05 -18.32 17.77
CA ASN A 868 -10.89 -19.07 18.24
C ASN A 868 -11.37 -20.41 18.84
N PHE A 869 -10.81 -21.54 18.40
CA PHE A 869 -11.30 -22.88 18.75
C PHE A 869 -10.66 -23.48 20.02
N ILE A 870 -9.63 -22.83 20.56
CA ILE A 870 -8.88 -23.30 21.73
C ILE A 870 -8.97 -22.32 22.90
N ALA A 871 -9.08 -21.02 22.61
CA ALA A 871 -8.97 -19.95 23.59
C ALA A 871 -10.15 -19.94 24.56
N ARG A 872 -9.84 -19.53 25.79
CA ARG A 872 -10.77 -19.37 26.89
C ARG A 872 -10.43 -18.06 27.60
N TYR A 873 -11.40 -17.16 27.72
CA TYR A 873 -11.27 -15.95 28.52
C TYR A 873 -12.18 -16.04 29.74
N THR A 874 -11.62 -15.78 30.92
CA THR A 874 -12.36 -15.74 32.19
C THR A 874 -12.16 -14.39 32.89
N GLY A 875 -13.05 -14.01 33.79
CA GLY A 875 -13.08 -12.67 34.38
C GLY A 875 -14.05 -11.73 33.65
N ASN A 876 -13.75 -10.43 33.68
CA ASN A 876 -14.68 -9.37 33.27
C ASN A 876 -14.55 -9.01 31.77
N VAL A 877 -14.84 -9.98 30.90
CA VAL A 877 -14.78 -9.79 29.44
C VAL A 877 -15.77 -8.70 29.00
N PRO A 878 -15.32 -7.57 28.42
CA PRO A 878 -16.19 -6.46 28.09
C PRO A 878 -17.04 -6.82 26.86
N VAL A 879 -18.38 -6.89 27.03
CA VAL A 879 -19.33 -7.03 25.92
C VAL A 879 -20.06 -5.70 25.72
N SER A 880 -19.82 -5.04 24.57
CA SER A 880 -20.45 -3.76 24.25
C SER A 880 -21.97 -3.90 24.05
N GLU A 881 -22.74 -2.83 24.30
CA GLU A 881 -24.20 -2.85 24.10
C GLU A 881 -24.63 -3.22 22.66
N GLN A 882 -23.81 -2.86 21.67
CA GLN A 882 -24.04 -3.27 20.29
C GLN A 882 -23.74 -4.76 20.07
N ALA A 883 -22.72 -5.32 20.71
CA ALA A 883 -22.44 -6.75 20.68
C ALA A 883 -23.51 -7.56 21.43
N LYS A 884 -24.05 -7.07 22.57
CA LYS A 884 -25.18 -7.70 23.27
C LYS A 884 -26.42 -7.83 22.39
N LYS A 885 -26.82 -6.76 21.69
CA LYS A 885 -27.93 -6.78 20.72
C LYS A 885 -27.70 -7.76 19.57
N GLU A 886 -26.46 -7.89 19.11
CA GLU A 886 -26.09 -8.89 18.10
C GLU A 886 -26.16 -10.33 18.65
N VAL A 887 -25.79 -10.56 19.91
CA VAL A 887 -25.97 -11.85 20.62
C VAL A 887 -27.44 -12.20 20.78
N GLU A 888 -28.27 -11.28 21.30
CA GLU A 888 -29.72 -11.47 21.44
C GLU A 888 -30.37 -11.83 20.11
N ARG A 889 -29.99 -11.16 19.02
CA ARG A 889 -30.49 -11.47 17.67
C ARG A 889 -30.06 -12.87 17.20
N LEU A 890 -28.84 -13.34 17.49
CA LEU A 890 -28.43 -14.72 17.18
C LEU A 890 -29.30 -15.74 17.92
N LEU A 891 -29.51 -15.54 19.22
CA LEU A 891 -30.34 -16.42 20.05
C LEU A 891 -31.79 -16.48 19.55
N VAL A 892 -32.35 -15.33 19.14
CA VAL A 892 -33.69 -15.23 18.51
C VAL A 892 -33.76 -15.96 17.16
N ILE A 893 -32.69 -15.95 16.35
CA ILE A 893 -32.65 -16.70 15.08
C ILE A 893 -32.65 -18.21 15.35
N TRP A 894 -31.83 -18.68 16.30
CA TRP A 894 -31.75 -20.11 16.63
C TRP A 894 -33.05 -20.63 17.27
N ASP A 895 -33.65 -19.85 18.16
CA ASP A 895 -34.96 -20.16 18.75
C ASP A 895 -36.07 -20.23 17.69
N ASN A 896 -36.19 -19.21 16.82
CA ASN A 896 -37.19 -19.21 15.76
C ASN A 896 -36.98 -20.36 14.76
N ALA A 897 -35.73 -20.67 14.41
CA ALA A 897 -35.40 -21.81 13.56
C ALA A 897 -35.87 -23.12 14.20
N ARG A 898 -35.45 -23.42 15.43
CA ARG A 898 -35.81 -24.65 16.13
C ARG A 898 -37.32 -24.78 16.38
N ARG A 899 -38.00 -23.73 16.86
CA ARG A 899 -39.46 -23.77 17.09
C ARG A 899 -40.25 -24.00 15.79
N THR A 900 -39.89 -23.32 14.71
CA THR A 900 -40.56 -23.48 13.41
C THR A 900 -40.30 -24.86 12.81
N THR A 901 -39.07 -25.36 12.92
CA THR A 901 -38.65 -26.69 12.47
C THR A 901 -39.38 -27.80 13.21
N THR A 902 -39.40 -27.76 14.55
CA THR A 902 -40.02 -28.80 15.37
C THR A 902 -41.51 -28.94 15.05
N ALA A 903 -42.23 -27.82 14.93
CA ALA A 903 -43.63 -27.81 14.53
C ALA A 903 -43.82 -28.39 13.12
N ARG A 904 -42.98 -27.98 12.16
CA ARG A 904 -43.10 -28.39 10.75
C ARG A 904 -42.76 -29.87 10.52
N LEU A 905 -41.74 -30.41 11.20
CA LEU A 905 -41.39 -31.83 11.10
C LEU A 905 -42.47 -32.71 11.75
N ALA A 906 -43.12 -32.23 12.83
CA ALA A 906 -44.28 -32.90 13.41
C ALA A 906 -45.48 -32.94 12.44
N GLU A 907 -45.76 -31.86 11.69
CA GLU A 907 -46.78 -31.86 10.62
C GLU A 907 -46.46 -32.86 9.49
N LEU A 908 -45.18 -33.02 9.15
CA LEU A 908 -44.71 -33.92 8.10
C LEU A 908 -44.50 -35.37 8.56
N ASN A 909 -44.59 -35.61 9.87
CA ASN A 909 -44.19 -36.87 10.52
C ASN A 909 -42.74 -37.29 10.15
N GLU A 910 -41.84 -36.31 10.07
CA GLU A 910 -40.41 -36.50 9.84
C GLU A 910 -39.64 -36.45 11.17
N LYS A 911 -38.47 -37.11 11.23
CA LYS A 911 -37.63 -37.16 12.42
C LYS A 911 -36.86 -35.85 12.59
N ASP A 912 -36.93 -35.26 13.78
CA ASP A 912 -36.03 -34.18 14.21
C ASP A 912 -34.76 -34.78 14.85
N GLU A 913 -33.59 -34.27 14.48
CA GLU A 913 -32.28 -34.72 14.98
C GLU A 913 -31.59 -33.65 15.86
N GLY A 914 -32.29 -32.54 16.17
CA GLY A 914 -31.81 -31.49 17.08
C GLY A 914 -31.03 -30.35 16.42
N PHE A 915 -30.76 -30.43 15.11
CA PHE A 915 -30.10 -29.36 14.34
C PHE A 915 -31.08 -28.22 14.01
N LEU A 916 -30.61 -27.03 13.60
CA LEU A 916 -31.47 -25.84 13.43
C LEU A 916 -32.70 -26.09 12.55
N PHE A 917 -32.54 -26.95 11.54
CA PHE A 917 -33.58 -27.32 10.58
C PHE A 917 -33.82 -28.83 10.47
N GLY A 918 -33.62 -29.56 11.58
CA GLY A 918 -34.00 -30.96 11.74
C GLY A 918 -32.76 -31.85 11.80
N SER A 919 -32.32 -32.30 10.63
CA SER A 919 -30.99 -32.89 10.42
C SER A 919 -29.94 -31.78 10.23
N PHE A 920 -28.65 -32.12 10.40
CA PHE A 920 -27.55 -31.18 10.17
C PHE A 920 -27.61 -30.60 8.74
N SER A 921 -27.32 -29.32 8.62
CA SER A 921 -27.44 -28.58 7.36
C SER A 921 -26.31 -27.56 7.17
N ILE A 922 -26.24 -26.95 5.98
CA ILE A 922 -25.35 -25.82 5.69
C ILE A 922 -25.57 -24.65 6.67
N ALA A 923 -26.80 -24.45 7.19
CA ALA A 923 -27.06 -23.41 8.18
C ALA A 923 -26.29 -23.66 9.49
N ASP A 924 -26.26 -24.91 9.97
CA ASP A 924 -25.52 -25.32 11.17
C ASP A 924 -24.01 -25.11 10.99
N ALA A 925 -23.46 -25.52 9.84
CA ALA A 925 -22.05 -25.26 9.48
C ALA A 925 -21.70 -23.75 9.41
N PHE A 926 -22.68 -22.90 9.08
CA PHE A 926 -22.51 -21.45 9.02
C PHE A 926 -22.46 -20.80 10.41
N PHE A 927 -23.23 -21.33 11.36
CA PHE A 927 -23.21 -20.89 12.75
C PHE A 927 -22.12 -21.57 13.60
N TRP A 928 -21.53 -22.69 13.18
CA TRP A 928 -20.44 -23.37 13.92
C TRP A 928 -19.30 -22.42 14.35
N PRO A 929 -18.69 -21.59 13.47
CA PRO A 929 -17.66 -20.63 13.90
C PRO A 929 -18.18 -19.51 14.83
N VAL A 930 -19.49 -19.25 14.82
CA VAL A 930 -20.13 -18.25 15.69
C VAL A 930 -20.36 -18.82 17.09
N LEU A 931 -20.80 -20.09 17.16
CA LEU A 931 -21.01 -20.84 18.40
C LEU A 931 -19.77 -20.82 19.30
N TRP A 932 -18.58 -21.01 18.72
CA TRP A 932 -17.31 -20.93 19.46
C TRP A 932 -17.05 -19.61 20.16
N ARG A 933 -17.59 -18.48 19.68
CA ARG A 933 -17.41 -17.17 20.33
C ARG A 933 -18.10 -17.10 21.69
N PHE A 934 -19.25 -17.76 21.83
CA PHE A 934 -19.96 -17.84 23.11
C PHE A 934 -19.10 -18.51 24.17
N ARG A 935 -18.46 -19.61 23.79
CA ARG A 935 -17.54 -20.37 24.65
C ARG A 935 -16.22 -19.64 24.90
N THR A 936 -15.60 -19.07 23.85
CA THR A 936 -14.31 -18.37 23.93
C THR A 936 -14.38 -17.18 24.89
N TYR A 937 -15.41 -16.34 24.73
CA TYR A 937 -15.52 -15.04 25.40
C TYR A 937 -16.59 -14.99 26.49
N ASN A 938 -17.17 -16.14 26.85
CA ASN A 938 -18.26 -16.25 27.82
C ASN A 938 -19.43 -15.28 27.53
N LEU A 939 -19.88 -15.24 26.26
CA LEU A 939 -20.95 -14.32 25.82
C LEU A 939 -22.28 -14.71 26.50
N PRO A 940 -23.14 -13.72 26.83
CA PRO A 940 -24.35 -13.96 27.61
C PRO A 940 -25.34 -14.89 26.91
N LEU A 941 -25.93 -15.80 27.71
CA LEU A 941 -26.96 -16.77 27.31
C LEU A 941 -28.28 -16.54 28.05
N ASP A 942 -28.44 -15.40 28.75
CA ASP A 942 -29.57 -15.13 29.63
C ASP A 942 -30.93 -15.13 28.90
N THR A 943 -30.93 -14.84 27.59
CA THR A 943 -32.10 -14.83 26.70
C THR A 943 -32.21 -16.06 25.79
N ALA A 944 -31.33 -17.06 25.95
CA ALA A 944 -31.36 -18.28 25.15
C ALA A 944 -32.56 -19.17 25.52
N SER A 945 -33.32 -19.64 24.52
CA SER A 945 -34.41 -20.58 24.76
C SER A 945 -33.89 -22.00 25.01
N PRO A 946 -34.67 -22.89 25.65
CA PRO A 946 -34.29 -24.29 25.84
C PRO A 946 -33.94 -25.00 24.53
N ASP A 947 -34.68 -24.71 23.45
CA ASP A 947 -34.43 -25.30 22.12
C ASP A 947 -33.13 -24.80 21.49
N ALA A 948 -32.79 -23.52 21.67
CA ALA A 948 -31.50 -22.98 21.23
C ALA A 948 -30.34 -23.60 22.03
N LEU A 949 -30.48 -23.77 23.34
CA LEU A 949 -29.47 -24.42 24.19
C LEU A 949 -29.28 -25.90 23.84
N ALA A 950 -30.36 -26.63 23.57
CA ALA A 950 -30.31 -28.03 23.10
C ALA A 950 -29.64 -28.17 21.72
N TRP A 951 -29.83 -27.20 20.82
CA TRP A 951 -29.09 -27.14 19.56
C TRP A 951 -27.58 -26.89 19.78
N MET A 952 -27.22 -25.96 20.66
CA MET A 952 -25.82 -25.69 21.02
C MET A 952 -25.14 -26.95 21.57
N GLU A 953 -25.82 -27.68 22.45
CA GLU A 953 -25.39 -28.98 22.99
C GLU A 953 -25.23 -30.04 21.89
N THR A 954 -26.20 -30.13 20.97
CA THR A 954 -26.15 -31.04 19.82
C THR A 954 -24.95 -30.77 18.91
N MET A 955 -24.68 -29.50 18.58
CA MET A 955 -23.53 -29.11 17.76
C MET A 955 -22.20 -29.37 18.46
N TRP A 956 -22.08 -29.04 19.73
CA TRP A 956 -20.84 -29.19 20.47
C TRP A 956 -20.51 -30.67 20.75
N ASN A 957 -21.49 -31.47 21.18
CA ASN A 957 -21.25 -32.88 21.50
C ASN A 957 -21.32 -33.81 20.26
N ASN A 958 -21.46 -33.26 19.04
CA ASN A 958 -21.45 -34.08 17.84
C ASN A 958 -20.04 -34.66 17.58
N PRO A 959 -19.88 -35.99 17.38
CA PRO A 959 -18.58 -36.60 17.19
C PRO A 959 -17.76 -36.06 16.01
N THR A 960 -18.41 -35.60 14.93
CA THR A 960 -17.69 -34.99 13.79
C THR A 960 -17.22 -33.58 14.13
N MET A 961 -18.04 -32.79 14.83
CA MET A 961 -17.62 -31.45 15.31
C MET A 961 -16.48 -31.54 16.34
N GLN A 962 -16.48 -32.56 17.20
CA GLN A 962 -15.36 -32.84 18.11
C GLN A 962 -14.08 -33.26 17.36
N ARG A 963 -14.16 -34.14 16.36
CA ARG A 963 -12.99 -34.47 15.51
C ARG A 963 -12.43 -33.25 14.78
N LEU A 964 -13.29 -32.41 14.21
CA LEU A 964 -12.90 -31.13 13.59
C LEU A 964 -12.20 -30.21 14.60
N ALA A 965 -12.73 -30.10 15.82
CA ALA A 965 -12.09 -29.32 16.89
C ALA A 965 -10.70 -29.88 17.26
N HIS A 966 -10.56 -31.20 17.40
CA HIS A 966 -9.29 -31.88 17.68
C HIS A 966 -8.19 -31.53 16.66
N HIS A 967 -8.53 -31.44 15.37
CA HIS A 967 -7.59 -30.98 14.34
C HIS A 967 -7.08 -29.54 14.60
N TYR A 968 -7.92 -28.64 15.11
CA TYR A 968 -7.49 -27.29 15.50
C TYR A 968 -6.67 -27.27 16.80
N TYR A 969 -6.88 -28.19 17.75
CA TYR A 969 -5.98 -28.37 18.90
C TYR A 969 -4.58 -28.82 18.46
N ARG A 970 -4.49 -29.88 17.64
CA ARG A 970 -3.21 -30.35 17.04
C ARG A 970 -2.56 -29.33 16.10
N GLN A 971 -3.34 -28.41 15.54
CA GLN A 971 -2.79 -27.26 14.84
C GLN A 971 -2.12 -26.29 15.84
N ALA A 972 -2.79 -25.94 16.94
CA ALA A 972 -2.34 -24.96 17.94
C ALA A 972 -1.13 -25.38 18.81
N GLU A 973 -0.80 -26.68 18.81
CA GLU A 973 0.47 -27.20 19.34
C GLU A 973 1.68 -26.69 18.54
N ARG A 974 1.49 -26.30 17.28
CA ARG A 974 2.55 -25.81 16.39
C ARG A 974 2.85 -24.34 16.67
N PRO A 975 4.08 -23.95 17.04
CA PRO A 975 4.43 -22.55 17.31
C PRO A 975 4.14 -21.62 16.13
N GLU A 976 4.19 -22.13 14.90
CA GLU A 976 4.00 -21.38 13.66
C GLU A 976 2.55 -20.93 13.42
N THR A 977 1.58 -21.47 14.17
CA THR A 977 0.16 -21.10 14.05
C THR A 977 -0.33 -20.18 15.16
N ARG A 978 0.54 -19.83 16.12
CA ARG A 978 0.24 -18.89 17.20
C ARG A 978 0.54 -17.46 16.77
N ILE A 979 -0.41 -16.55 17.00
CA ILE A 979 -0.26 -15.12 16.70
C ILE A 979 -0.63 -14.34 17.95
N ALA A 980 0.35 -14.06 18.81
CA ALA A 980 0.13 -13.58 20.19
C ALA A 980 -0.82 -12.37 20.36
N HIS A 981 -1.02 -11.53 19.34
CA HIS A 981 -1.98 -10.41 19.38
C HIS A 981 -3.44 -10.82 19.13
N TYR A 982 -3.67 -11.95 18.45
CA TYR A 982 -4.99 -12.55 18.20
C TYR A 982 -5.27 -13.77 19.10
N ASP A 983 -4.23 -14.37 19.67
CA ASP A 983 -4.36 -15.42 20.69
C ASP A 983 -4.96 -14.83 21.97
N ASP A 984 -4.33 -13.78 22.52
CA ASP A 984 -4.82 -12.98 23.65
C ASP A 984 -5.14 -11.53 23.22
N ILE A 985 -6.39 -11.29 22.81
CA ILE A 985 -6.87 -9.95 22.42
C ILE A 985 -7.14 -9.02 23.62
N PHE A 986 -7.00 -9.52 24.84
CA PHE A 986 -7.25 -8.79 26.08
C PHE A 986 -5.99 -8.69 26.97
N HIS A 987 -4.79 -8.90 26.41
CA HIS A 987 -3.52 -8.91 27.15
C HIS A 987 -3.23 -7.65 27.99
N ASP A 988 -3.85 -6.51 27.67
CA ASP A 988 -3.74 -5.24 28.40
C ASP A 988 -4.74 -5.11 29.58
N ARG A 989 -5.45 -6.18 29.95
CA ARG A 989 -6.54 -6.17 30.95
C ARG A 989 -6.31 -7.19 32.06
N GLU A 990 -5.74 -6.74 33.17
CA GLU A 990 -5.47 -7.56 34.37
C GLU A 990 -6.74 -8.19 35.00
N ASP A 991 -7.95 -7.68 34.70
CA ASP A 991 -9.23 -8.23 35.13
C ASP A 991 -9.77 -9.37 34.23
N ILE A 992 -8.99 -9.80 33.25
CA ILE A 992 -9.31 -10.86 32.29
C ILE A 992 -8.15 -11.85 32.22
N GLN A 993 -8.43 -13.14 32.38
CA GLN A 993 -7.43 -14.20 32.27
C GLN A 993 -7.62 -14.95 30.94
N TYR A 994 -6.56 -14.96 30.13
CA TYR A 994 -6.43 -15.82 28.96
C TYR A 994 -5.96 -17.22 29.35
N GLY A 995 -6.61 -18.23 28.78
CA GLY A 995 -6.25 -19.63 28.89
C GLY A 995 -6.73 -20.43 27.68
N THR A 996 -6.74 -21.75 27.82
CA THR A 996 -7.27 -22.68 26.82
C THR A 996 -8.24 -23.67 27.46
N PHE A 997 -9.20 -24.18 26.69
CA PHE A 997 -10.04 -25.30 27.14
C PHE A 997 -9.25 -26.62 27.04
N SER A 998 -9.67 -27.65 27.80
CA SER A 998 -9.21 -29.02 27.58
C SER A 998 -9.64 -29.51 26.20
N GLU A 999 -8.86 -30.40 25.60
CA GLU A 999 -9.19 -31.05 24.32
C GLU A 999 -10.38 -32.01 24.46
N ASP A 1000 -10.42 -32.77 25.57
CA ASP A 1000 -11.51 -33.67 25.93
C ASP A 1000 -12.63 -32.90 26.65
N TRP A 1001 -13.46 -32.19 25.89
CA TRP A 1001 -14.56 -31.39 26.43
C TRP A 1001 -15.95 -31.91 26.04
N THR A 1002 -16.90 -31.72 26.94
CA THR A 1002 -18.35 -31.92 26.73
C THR A 1002 -19.10 -30.64 27.09
N PHE A 1003 -20.19 -30.34 26.41
CA PHE A 1003 -21.12 -29.28 26.80
C PHE A 1003 -22.33 -29.86 27.52
N SER A 1004 -22.86 -29.15 28.52
CA SER A 1004 -24.11 -29.49 29.20
C SER A 1004 -24.97 -28.25 29.42
N VAL A 1005 -26.27 -28.34 29.12
CA VAL A 1005 -27.25 -27.24 29.33
C VAL A 1005 -27.39 -26.82 30.81
N ALA A 1006 -26.95 -27.64 31.76
CA ALA A 1006 -26.91 -27.28 33.18
C ALA A 1006 -25.90 -26.14 33.48
N GLU A 1007 -24.84 -26.03 32.69
CA GLU A 1007 -23.78 -25.02 32.82
C GLU A 1007 -24.17 -23.72 32.12
N LYS A 1008 -25.18 -23.01 32.65
CA LYS A 1008 -25.64 -21.71 32.12
C LYS A 1008 -24.58 -20.60 32.09
N ARG A 1009 -23.36 -20.87 32.57
CA ARG A 1009 -22.15 -20.08 32.40
C ARG A 1009 -20.99 -21.06 32.14
N PHE A 1010 -20.10 -20.71 31.22
CA PHE A 1010 -18.90 -21.49 30.95
C PHE A 1010 -17.96 -21.36 32.15
N ASN A 1011 -17.94 -22.40 32.99
CA ASN A 1011 -17.28 -22.41 34.30
C ASN A 1011 -15.80 -22.74 34.20
#